data_AF-A0A0U3II42-F1
#
_entry.id   AF-A0A0U3II42-F1
#
_cell.length_a   1.000
_cell.length_b   1.000
_cell.length_c   1.000
_cell.angle_alpha   90.00
_cell.angle_beta   90.00
_cell.angle_gamma   90.00
#
_symmetry.space_group_name_H-M   'P 1'
#
loop_
_entity.id
_entity.type
_entity.pdbx_description
1 polymer ?
#
loop_
_entity_poly.entity_id
_entity_poly.type
_entity_poly.pdbx_seq_one_letter_code
_entity_poly.pdbx_strand_id
1 'polypeptide(L)'
;MEGILQYYILASIEKPEKIGNVHKLLEKISVKYIICRPAFVSYYPYYVPMLRYLNEVYGSSTLYNNWFNTSIRCNNIKNTVKVIVEFNNIYVVQIDNTPFINVGEFPVVFSSFNSLLSAVQYLNSNEFAIVLNPLLREFPIIDISNTFVFDKKSSYGLYLISSNASTTLFISPSALNNRPENGWATDLLSWYIHPSIAIAPVYGGNIVLTWASPKVNLKENLSISNLIASWDFISQDQVKEWKKNTPESQFNAIQTISWDKGEQALRVELYNSTWGWKTIRSPLIPVKYGHVYRFVFKVKGENAHAVHAYIREYDANKTLIEDSFLYYPSIGDETFNWKEITIDYIPKNENTRYLQLQIWHGHETDKPLPNIIWVDDVRVYDITNYTKPVTLEIPFKVDKTDNYKLFIRYFKNQEGGAIRVYLDGTPIYIKTKDQLNKFVWEDLGTFKLEKGEHKIVLENVRGFNAVNLFALLPEDEYYKAKGEVERLLQNKTIIYLFEAESDLYREKAEVIKDFNASNGEAVKFKDKGKAWQNVEIVKNSTYKLALKGAGTFNVSIGNYSYILTLNNLTFKYTPMFYLRNGEYKLKIIPLSKNAILDVVWLYSANNNETLEELFQVNETPATVKNYTKINPTLWKVRVNATKPFFLTFAESYDPLWEARVYKDGKLIEKVSPVPVYGVINGFWVNQTGDLEIVLRYTPQDWFERGLIISLTTFVLSIFYIFYDWRREKSDRWAKRLEEKFKKLTSKVKRKLSP
;
A
#
# COMPACT_ATOMS: atom_id res chain seq x y z
N MET A 1 8.32 -23.90 12.89
CA MET A 1 7.98 -23.69 11.46
C MET A 1 7.18 -24.86 10.88
N GLU A 2 7.49 -26.12 11.22
CA GLU A 2 6.75 -27.31 10.73
C GLU A 2 5.24 -27.34 11.08
N GLY A 3 4.85 -26.92 12.29
CA GLY A 3 3.44 -26.91 12.70
C GLY A 3 2.55 -25.89 11.96
N ILE A 4 3.13 -24.83 11.40
CA ILE A 4 2.39 -23.78 10.66
C ILE A 4 2.13 -24.22 9.21
N LEU A 5 3.06 -24.98 8.62
CA LEU A 5 2.93 -25.55 7.28
C LEU A 5 1.87 -26.67 7.24
N GLN A 6 1.82 -27.51 8.28
CA GLN A 6 0.80 -28.56 8.43
C GLN A 6 -0.63 -27.99 8.55
N TYR A 7 -0.81 -26.87 9.26
CA TYR A 7 -2.12 -26.25 9.46
C TYR A 7 -2.70 -25.67 8.14
N TYR A 8 -1.84 -25.14 7.26
CA TYR A 8 -2.25 -24.55 5.98
C TYR A 8 -2.74 -25.60 4.96
N ILE A 9 -2.14 -26.81 4.96
CA ILE A 9 -2.53 -27.91 4.07
C ILE A 9 -3.86 -28.54 4.51
N LEU A 10 -4.12 -28.60 5.82
CA LEU A 10 -5.31 -29.27 6.39
C LEU A 10 -6.63 -28.53 6.11
N ALA A 11 -6.60 -27.20 5.91
CA ALA A 11 -7.82 -26.39 5.81
C ALA A 11 -8.37 -26.21 4.38
N SER A 12 -7.73 -26.79 3.35
CA SER A 12 -8.02 -26.46 1.94
C SER A 12 -8.17 -27.64 0.97
N ILE A 13 -8.48 -28.85 1.46
CA ILE A 13 -8.66 -30.04 0.60
C ILE A 13 -10.04 -30.70 0.84
N GLU A 14 -10.88 -30.78 -0.20
CA GLU A 14 -12.22 -31.42 -0.16
C GLU A 14 -12.21 -32.97 -0.06
N LYS A 15 -11.04 -33.65 -0.05
CA LYS A 15 -10.91 -35.12 0.03
C LYS A 15 -9.71 -35.56 0.91
N PRO A 16 -9.91 -35.82 2.21
CA PRO A 16 -8.84 -36.09 3.18
C PRO A 16 -8.07 -37.39 2.92
N GLU A 17 -8.70 -38.43 2.36
CA GLU A 17 -8.06 -39.73 2.11
C GLU A 17 -6.88 -39.70 1.12
N LYS A 18 -6.71 -38.63 0.32
CA LYS A 18 -5.55 -38.47 -0.59
C LYS A 18 -4.31 -37.85 0.09
N ILE A 19 -4.45 -37.38 1.34
CA ILE A 19 -3.36 -36.77 2.12
C ILE A 19 -2.25 -37.78 2.42
N GLY A 20 -2.60 -39.05 2.66
CA GLY A 20 -1.61 -40.11 2.92
C GLY A 20 -0.65 -40.39 1.74
N ASN A 21 -1.11 -40.19 0.50
CA ASN A 21 -0.29 -40.38 -0.70
C ASN A 21 0.62 -39.19 -0.98
N VAL A 22 0.19 -37.98 -0.64
CA VAL A 22 1.00 -36.76 -0.69
C VAL A 22 2.06 -36.78 0.41
N HIS A 23 1.72 -37.25 1.61
CA HIS A 23 2.69 -37.47 2.69
C HIS A 23 3.78 -38.48 2.31
N LYS A 24 3.41 -39.64 1.73
CA LYS A 24 4.37 -40.63 1.21
C LYS A 24 5.23 -40.12 0.05
N LEU A 25 4.71 -39.20 -0.76
CA LEU A 25 5.46 -38.55 -1.83
C LEU A 25 6.48 -37.58 -1.23
N LEU A 26 6.06 -36.67 -0.35
CA LEU A 26 6.90 -35.66 0.29
C LEU A 26 7.93 -36.25 1.27
N GLU A 27 7.67 -37.41 1.87
CA GLU A 27 8.66 -38.16 2.68
C GLU A 27 9.79 -38.76 1.83
N LYS A 28 9.52 -39.12 0.57
CA LYS A 28 10.52 -39.74 -0.33
C LYS A 28 11.41 -38.73 -1.04
N ILE A 29 11.01 -37.47 -1.11
CA ILE A 29 11.76 -36.40 -1.76
C ILE A 29 11.97 -35.27 -0.75
N SER A 30 13.23 -35.03 -0.35
CA SER A 30 13.59 -33.98 0.61
C SER A 30 13.25 -32.59 0.06
N VAL A 31 12.05 -32.08 0.35
CA VAL A 31 11.56 -30.77 -0.13
C VAL A 31 12.13 -29.65 0.73
N LYS A 32 12.82 -28.70 0.10
CA LYS A 32 13.55 -27.64 0.83
C LYS A 32 12.70 -26.39 1.14
N TYR A 33 11.83 -25.94 0.23
CA TYR A 33 10.97 -24.75 0.44
C TYR A 33 9.67 -24.80 -0.38
N ILE A 34 8.62 -24.15 0.13
CA ILE A 34 7.31 -23.93 -0.52
C ILE A 34 6.95 -22.44 -0.33
N ILE A 35 6.70 -21.67 -1.40
CA ILE A 35 6.53 -20.19 -1.31
C ILE A 35 5.43 -19.67 -2.27
N CYS A 36 4.57 -18.74 -1.81
CA CYS A 36 3.37 -18.19 -2.52
C CYS A 36 3.25 -16.63 -2.41
N ARG A 37 2.78 -15.88 -3.44
CA ARG A 37 2.41 -14.42 -3.36
C ARG A 37 1.43 -13.86 -4.44
N PRO A 38 0.50 -12.91 -4.10
CA PRO A 38 -0.54 -12.32 -4.98
C PRO A 38 -0.22 -10.96 -5.66
N ALA A 39 -1.05 -10.52 -6.62
CA ALA A 39 -0.83 -9.43 -7.59
C ALA A 39 -1.20 -7.99 -7.13
N PHE A 40 -0.48 -6.96 -7.64
CA PHE A 40 -0.83 -5.53 -7.57
C PHE A 40 -1.28 -5.00 -8.95
N VAL A 41 -2.37 -4.24 -9.01
CA VAL A 41 -2.68 -3.29 -10.09
C VAL A 41 -2.73 -1.90 -9.44
N SER A 42 -1.85 -0.98 -9.85
CA SER A 42 -1.92 0.43 -9.44
C SER A 42 -2.48 1.24 -10.60
N TYR A 43 -3.63 1.89 -10.37
CA TYR A 43 -4.12 2.99 -11.21
C TYR A 43 -3.66 4.32 -10.61
N TYR A 44 -2.44 4.77 -10.93
CA TYR A 44 -2.03 6.17 -10.77
C TYR A 44 -0.98 6.50 -11.84
N PRO A 45 -1.33 7.14 -12.96
CA PRO A 45 -0.40 8.03 -13.64
C PRO A 45 -0.36 9.36 -12.86
N TYR A 46 0.69 10.15 -13.03
CA TYR A 46 0.93 11.47 -12.40
C TYR A 46 1.70 11.46 -11.07
N TYR A 47 2.97 11.04 -11.14
CA TYR A 47 4.03 11.74 -10.39
C TYR A 47 4.76 12.66 -11.37
N VAL A 48 4.49 13.97 -11.26
CA VAL A 48 4.92 15.03 -12.17
C VAL A 48 6.43 15.39 -12.14
N PRO A 49 7.23 15.17 -11.08
CA PRO A 49 8.64 15.60 -11.10
C PRO A 49 9.51 14.86 -12.12
N MET A 50 9.13 13.64 -12.49
CA MET A 50 9.96 12.75 -13.31
C MET A 50 9.82 13.01 -14.82
N LEU A 51 8.65 13.45 -15.28
CA LEU A 51 8.40 13.70 -16.71
C LEU A 51 9.18 14.90 -17.25
N ARG A 52 9.34 15.95 -16.42
CA ARG A 52 10.11 17.15 -16.78
C ARG A 52 11.60 16.82 -16.95
N TYR A 53 12.14 16.03 -16.02
CA TYR A 53 13.53 15.56 -16.06
C TYR A 53 13.80 14.69 -17.30
N LEU A 54 12.84 13.84 -17.69
CA LEU A 54 12.99 12.96 -18.84
C LEU A 54 12.83 13.69 -20.18
N ASN A 55 11.98 14.71 -20.25
CA ASN A 55 11.85 15.53 -21.46
C ASN A 55 13.06 16.46 -21.66
N GLU A 56 13.67 16.95 -20.57
CA GLU A 56 14.93 17.70 -20.60
C GLU A 56 16.12 16.82 -21.04
N VAL A 57 16.13 15.52 -20.69
CA VAL A 57 17.22 14.60 -21.06
C VAL A 57 17.07 14.02 -22.48
N TYR A 58 15.85 13.71 -22.93
CA TYR A 58 15.62 12.93 -24.16
C TYR A 58 14.84 13.67 -25.27
N GLY A 59 14.43 14.92 -25.03
CA GLY A 59 13.83 15.80 -26.04
C GLY A 59 12.47 15.35 -26.61
N SER A 60 11.88 14.26 -26.11
CA SER A 60 10.60 13.71 -26.57
C SER A 60 9.97 12.76 -25.56
N SER A 61 8.69 12.98 -25.24
CA SER A 61 7.86 12.02 -24.49
C SER A 61 7.36 10.85 -25.35
N THR A 62 7.58 10.88 -26.66
CA THR A 62 7.12 9.86 -27.62
C THR A 62 7.94 8.58 -27.53
N LEU A 63 9.24 8.70 -27.20
CA LEU A 63 10.12 7.55 -26.98
C LEU A 63 9.70 6.75 -25.74
N TYR A 64 9.27 7.42 -24.67
CA TYR A 64 8.69 6.78 -23.48
C TYR A 64 7.41 6.00 -23.81
N ASN A 65 6.49 6.60 -24.57
CA ASN A 65 5.26 5.93 -25.02
C ASN A 65 5.54 4.73 -25.94
N ASN A 66 6.53 4.82 -26.84
CA ASN A 66 6.86 3.74 -27.77
C ASN A 66 7.69 2.61 -27.13
N TRP A 67 8.44 2.90 -26.06
CA TRP A 67 9.25 1.88 -25.38
C TRP A 67 8.42 1.01 -24.43
N PHE A 68 7.39 1.59 -23.81
CA PHE A 68 6.56 0.90 -22.81
C PHE A 68 5.20 0.40 -23.33
N ASN A 69 4.80 0.71 -24.56
CA ASN A 69 3.54 0.21 -25.12
C ASN A 69 3.73 -1.15 -25.83
N THR A 70 3.89 -2.19 -25.04
CA THR A 70 4.15 -3.59 -25.43
C THR A 70 3.06 -4.20 -26.32
N SER A 71 1.85 -3.63 -26.32
CA SER A 71 0.69 -4.16 -27.06
C SER A 71 0.85 -4.08 -28.59
N ILE A 72 1.50 -3.02 -29.10
CA ILE A 72 1.59 -2.76 -30.54
C ILE A 72 2.66 -3.64 -31.22
N ARG A 73 3.75 -3.98 -30.52
CA ARG A 73 4.83 -4.83 -31.07
C ARG A 73 4.44 -6.30 -31.18
N CYS A 74 3.63 -6.82 -30.25
CA CYS A 74 3.22 -8.23 -30.25
C CYS A 74 2.30 -8.60 -31.42
N ASN A 75 1.60 -7.63 -32.01
CA ASN A 75 0.73 -7.88 -33.17
C ASN A 75 1.51 -8.05 -34.49
N ASN A 76 2.68 -7.43 -34.65
CA ASN A 76 3.45 -7.49 -35.90
C ASN A 76 4.29 -8.77 -36.06
N ILE A 77 4.52 -9.52 -34.98
CA ILE A 77 5.36 -10.74 -34.96
C ILE A 77 4.59 -12.00 -35.40
N LYS A 78 3.26 -11.98 -35.38
CA LYS A 78 2.42 -13.17 -35.63
C LYS A 78 2.38 -13.66 -37.09
N ASN A 79 2.95 -12.95 -38.07
CA ASN A 79 2.50 -13.06 -39.47
C ASN A 79 3.53 -13.45 -40.58
N THR A 80 4.69 -14.09 -40.34
CA THR A 80 5.56 -14.51 -41.49
C THR A 80 6.42 -15.79 -41.32
N VAL A 81 6.71 -16.47 -42.45
CA VAL A 81 7.16 -17.88 -42.64
C VAL A 81 8.70 -18.04 -42.70
N LYS A 82 9.27 -19.17 -42.22
CA LYS A 82 10.73 -19.47 -42.16
C LYS A 82 11.14 -20.74 -42.94
N VAL A 83 12.36 -20.79 -43.48
CA VAL A 83 13.01 -22.01 -44.07
C VAL A 83 14.15 -22.50 -43.16
N ILE A 84 14.25 -23.81 -42.92
CA ILE A 84 15.19 -24.48 -41.99
C ILE A 84 16.06 -25.49 -42.76
N VAL A 85 17.38 -25.49 -42.55
CA VAL A 85 18.35 -26.44 -43.15
C VAL A 85 19.30 -26.96 -42.08
N GLU A 86 19.74 -28.22 -42.16
CA GLU A 86 20.67 -28.85 -41.21
C GLU A 86 22.09 -28.93 -41.77
N PHE A 87 23.11 -28.57 -40.99
CA PHE A 87 24.53 -28.71 -41.37
C PHE A 87 25.41 -28.98 -40.14
N ASN A 88 26.10 -30.13 -40.06
CA ASN A 88 26.92 -30.58 -38.91
C ASN A 88 26.19 -30.59 -37.54
N ASN A 89 25.07 -31.33 -37.43
CA ASN A 89 24.23 -31.42 -36.21
C ASN A 89 23.76 -30.07 -35.67
N ILE A 90 23.69 -29.10 -36.56
CA ILE A 90 23.37 -27.70 -36.30
C ILE A 90 22.26 -27.35 -37.30
N TYR A 91 21.07 -27.08 -36.79
CA TYR A 91 19.95 -26.62 -37.61
C TYR A 91 20.06 -25.10 -37.78
N VAL A 92 20.05 -24.59 -39.00
CA VAL A 92 20.15 -23.16 -39.34
C VAL A 92 18.87 -22.65 -40.00
N VAL A 93 18.40 -21.47 -39.61
CA VAL A 93 17.12 -20.88 -40.06
C VAL A 93 17.30 -19.49 -40.66
N GLN A 94 16.65 -19.22 -41.79
CA GLN A 94 16.60 -17.91 -42.45
C GLN A 94 15.22 -17.25 -42.32
N ILE A 95 15.19 -15.93 -42.10
CA ILE A 95 13.97 -15.11 -42.10
C ILE A 95 14.14 -14.04 -43.18
N ASP A 96 13.39 -14.15 -44.27
CA ASP A 96 13.54 -13.31 -45.47
C ASP A 96 15.02 -13.15 -45.92
N ASN A 97 15.45 -11.97 -46.38
CA ASN A 97 16.81 -11.71 -46.91
C ASN A 97 17.91 -11.55 -45.82
N THR A 98 17.68 -12.05 -44.61
CA THR A 98 18.68 -11.95 -43.52
C THR A 98 19.57 -13.20 -43.43
N PRO A 99 20.75 -13.15 -42.77
CA PRO A 99 21.66 -14.29 -42.68
C PRO A 99 21.11 -15.43 -41.78
N PHE A 100 21.52 -16.68 -42.05
CA PHE A 100 21.08 -17.89 -41.34
C PHE A 100 21.56 -17.98 -39.88
N ILE A 101 20.75 -18.57 -38.97
CA ILE A 101 21.03 -18.66 -37.52
C ILE A 101 20.81 -20.10 -36.97
N ASN A 102 21.76 -20.62 -36.16
CA ASN A 102 21.90 -22.00 -35.65
C ASN A 102 21.10 -22.32 -34.33
N VAL A 103 20.48 -23.50 -34.17
CA VAL A 103 19.52 -23.81 -33.05
C VAL A 103 19.54 -25.16 -32.23
N GLY A 104 20.40 -26.18 -32.35
CA GLY A 104 20.58 -27.29 -31.32
C GLY A 104 19.49 -28.42 -31.09
N GLU A 105 19.61 -29.31 -30.05
CA GLU A 105 18.91 -30.65 -29.81
C GLU A 105 17.87 -30.82 -28.61
N PHE A 106 17.07 -31.94 -28.51
CA PHE A 106 15.65 -32.16 -27.97
C PHE A 106 15.32 -32.70 -26.50
N PRO A 107 14.05 -32.56 -25.93
CA PRO A 107 13.57 -33.10 -24.59
C PRO A 107 12.42 -34.20 -24.52
N VAL A 108 12.07 -34.74 -23.31
CA VAL A 108 11.09 -35.88 -23.01
C VAL A 108 9.81 -35.48 -22.21
N VAL A 109 8.65 -36.16 -22.44
CA VAL A 109 7.27 -35.77 -21.97
C VAL A 109 6.39 -36.96 -21.50
N PHE A 110 5.49 -36.78 -20.49
CA PHE A 110 4.49 -37.78 -20.02
C PHE A 110 3.04 -37.27 -20.05
N SER A 111 2.07 -38.18 -20.13
CA SER A 111 0.66 -37.87 -20.48
C SER A 111 -0.39 -38.01 -19.35
N SER A 112 -0.05 -38.53 -18.15
CA SER A 112 -1.03 -38.62 -17.04
C SER A 112 -0.41 -38.74 -15.63
N PHE A 113 -1.18 -38.40 -14.59
CA PHE A 113 -0.78 -38.53 -13.17
C PHE A 113 -0.48 -39.98 -12.75
N ASN A 114 -1.19 -40.96 -13.32
CA ASN A 114 -0.92 -42.38 -13.06
C ASN A 114 0.34 -42.86 -13.80
N SER A 115 0.63 -42.35 -15.01
CA SER A 115 1.88 -42.63 -15.76
C SER A 115 3.12 -42.08 -15.04
N LEU A 116 2.97 -40.92 -14.39
CA LEU A 116 3.97 -40.34 -13.50
C LEU A 116 4.24 -41.22 -12.28
N LEU A 117 3.19 -41.68 -11.59
CA LEU A 117 3.32 -42.51 -10.38
C LEU A 117 4.04 -43.85 -10.63
N SER A 118 3.86 -44.42 -11.83
CA SER A 118 4.55 -45.63 -12.29
C SER A 118 6.02 -45.39 -12.65
N ALA A 119 6.35 -44.19 -13.15
CA ALA A 119 7.72 -43.78 -13.51
C ALA A 119 8.56 -43.39 -12.28
N VAL A 120 7.92 -42.84 -11.24
CA VAL A 120 8.56 -42.41 -9.98
C VAL A 120 9.25 -43.57 -9.24
N GLN A 121 8.85 -44.82 -9.50
CA GLN A 121 9.44 -46.02 -8.90
C GLN A 121 10.89 -46.27 -9.34
N TYR A 122 11.33 -45.64 -10.43
CA TYR A 122 12.65 -45.80 -11.04
C TYR A 122 13.57 -44.59 -10.81
N LEU A 123 13.14 -43.59 -10.01
CA LEU A 123 13.90 -42.37 -9.75
C LEU A 123 14.78 -42.55 -8.50
N ASN A 124 16.09 -42.32 -8.63
CA ASN A 124 17.02 -42.31 -7.49
C ASN A 124 16.92 -41.00 -6.68
N SER A 125 17.22 -41.10 -5.39
CA SER A 125 17.06 -40.08 -4.34
C SER A 125 17.99 -38.86 -4.53
N ASN A 126 17.61 -37.94 -5.40
CA ASN A 126 18.15 -36.57 -5.46
C ASN A 126 17.04 -35.55 -5.16
N GLU A 127 17.37 -34.35 -4.69
CA GLU A 127 16.39 -33.31 -4.36
C GLU A 127 15.59 -32.87 -5.62
N PHE A 128 14.26 -32.73 -5.52
CA PHE A 128 13.37 -32.40 -6.66
C PHE A 128 12.59 -31.09 -6.42
N ALA A 129 12.30 -30.36 -7.50
CA ALA A 129 11.40 -29.22 -7.51
C ALA A 129 10.10 -29.55 -8.30
N ILE A 130 8.94 -29.14 -7.77
CA ILE A 130 7.61 -29.40 -8.36
C ILE A 130 7.01 -28.08 -8.86
N VAL A 131 6.60 -28.02 -10.13
CA VAL A 131 6.08 -26.81 -10.80
C VAL A 131 4.72 -27.11 -11.47
N LEU A 132 3.77 -26.16 -11.42
CA LEU A 132 2.40 -26.33 -11.97
C LEU A 132 2.00 -25.14 -12.89
N ASN A 133 1.42 -25.44 -14.08
CA ASN A 133 0.78 -24.61 -15.16
C ASN A 133 1.59 -24.38 -16.49
N PRO A 134 0.98 -24.26 -17.70
CA PRO A 134 1.33 -25.05 -18.88
C PRO A 134 1.48 -24.24 -20.21
N LEU A 135 1.77 -22.95 -20.14
CA LEU A 135 1.94 -22.10 -21.34
C LEU A 135 3.36 -21.51 -21.39
N LEU A 136 4.33 -22.41 -21.49
CA LEU A 136 5.74 -22.10 -21.65
C LEU A 136 6.29 -22.80 -22.90
N ARG A 137 6.54 -22.01 -23.95
CA ARG A 137 7.50 -22.29 -25.03
C ARG A 137 8.16 -20.93 -25.29
N GLU A 138 9.40 -20.61 -24.97
CA GLU A 138 10.62 -21.32 -24.59
C GLU A 138 11.47 -20.36 -23.71
N PHE A 139 12.39 -20.89 -22.90
CA PHE A 139 13.56 -20.15 -22.38
C PHE A 139 14.84 -20.96 -22.68
N PRO A 140 16.01 -20.31 -22.80
CA PRO A 140 17.29 -20.94 -23.10
C PRO A 140 17.84 -21.76 -21.92
N ILE A 141 18.63 -22.79 -22.26
CA ILE A 141 19.26 -23.75 -21.37
C ILE A 141 20.30 -23.09 -20.46
N ILE A 142 20.08 -23.20 -19.14
CA ILE A 142 21.13 -23.50 -18.17
C ILE A 142 20.80 -24.90 -17.62
N ASP A 143 21.82 -25.72 -17.45
CA ASP A 143 21.79 -27.15 -17.13
C ASP A 143 21.14 -27.45 -15.77
N ILE A 144 19.95 -28.08 -15.76
CA ILE A 144 19.31 -28.62 -14.55
C ILE A 144 18.50 -29.88 -14.88
N SER A 145 18.85 -31.00 -14.25
CA SER A 145 18.45 -32.36 -14.67
C SER A 145 17.15 -32.93 -14.09
N ASN A 146 16.39 -32.23 -13.21
CA ASN A 146 15.23 -32.84 -12.52
C ASN A 146 14.04 -31.86 -12.28
N THR A 147 13.06 -31.77 -13.19
CA THR A 147 11.84 -30.93 -13.05
C THR A 147 10.56 -31.64 -13.55
N PHE A 148 9.42 -31.42 -12.88
CA PHE A 148 8.07 -31.89 -13.29
C PHE A 148 7.10 -30.73 -13.60
N VAL A 149 6.25 -30.89 -14.64
CA VAL A 149 5.29 -29.87 -15.15
C VAL A 149 3.89 -30.49 -15.37
N PHE A 150 2.81 -29.76 -15.09
CA PHE A 150 1.41 -30.21 -15.27
C PHE A 150 0.53 -29.23 -16.06
N ASP A 151 -0.46 -29.75 -16.81
CA ASP A 151 -1.34 -29.02 -17.75
C ASP A 151 -2.87 -29.16 -17.48
N LYS A 152 -3.55 -28.08 -17.89
CA LYS A 152 -4.95 -27.81 -18.29
C LYS A 152 -6.10 -28.05 -17.31
N LYS A 153 -6.79 -26.93 -17.04
CA LYS A 153 -8.07 -26.71 -16.33
C LYS A 153 -7.96 -26.45 -14.83
N SER A 154 -7.45 -25.28 -14.46
CA SER A 154 -7.77 -24.67 -13.17
C SER A 154 -7.61 -23.15 -13.21
N SER A 155 -8.42 -22.47 -12.41
CA SER A 155 -8.76 -21.03 -12.32
C SER A 155 -7.62 -20.07 -11.96
N TYR A 156 -6.39 -20.29 -12.44
CA TYR A 156 -5.20 -19.54 -12.04
C TYR A 156 -4.28 -19.24 -13.23
N GLY A 157 -3.73 -18.02 -13.28
CA GLY A 157 -2.72 -17.59 -14.26
C GLY A 157 -1.33 -17.41 -13.63
N LEU A 158 -0.27 -17.64 -14.39
CA LEU A 158 1.11 -17.75 -13.90
C LEU A 158 2.14 -17.24 -14.93
N TYR A 159 3.12 -16.42 -14.49
CA TYR A 159 4.18 -15.81 -15.33
C TYR A 159 5.59 -15.97 -14.71
N LEU A 160 6.63 -15.98 -15.58
CA LEU A 160 8.05 -16.22 -15.27
C LEU A 160 8.93 -15.00 -15.60
N ILE A 161 9.86 -14.61 -14.71
CA ILE A 161 10.94 -13.67 -15.01
C ILE A 161 12.25 -14.16 -14.37
N SER A 162 13.34 -14.16 -15.14
CA SER A 162 14.67 -14.64 -14.72
C SER A 162 15.72 -13.52 -14.72
N SER A 163 16.64 -13.56 -13.76
CA SER A 163 17.97 -12.94 -13.86
C SER A 163 19.03 -13.91 -13.31
N ASN A 164 20.31 -13.65 -13.62
CA ASN A 164 21.45 -14.55 -13.31
C ASN A 164 21.68 -14.86 -11.82
N ALA A 165 20.87 -14.31 -10.90
CA ALA A 165 20.92 -14.59 -9.47
C ALA A 165 19.59 -15.11 -8.87
N SER A 166 18.48 -15.11 -9.62
CA SER A 166 17.18 -15.58 -9.12
C SER A 166 16.15 -15.66 -10.25
N THR A 167 15.36 -16.73 -10.26
CA THR A 167 14.16 -16.85 -11.10
C THR A 167 12.91 -16.73 -10.23
N THR A 168 12.02 -15.80 -10.56
CA THR A 168 10.78 -15.54 -9.82
C THR A 168 9.58 -16.04 -10.62
N LEU A 169 8.71 -16.82 -9.96
CA LEU A 169 7.46 -17.35 -10.50
C LEU A 169 6.26 -16.74 -9.74
N PHE A 170 5.30 -16.15 -10.46
CA PHE A 170 4.13 -15.48 -9.88
C PHE A 170 2.86 -16.33 -9.95
N ILE A 171 2.12 -16.48 -8.83
CA ILE A 171 0.80 -17.15 -8.77
C ILE A 171 -0.23 -16.22 -8.12
N SER A 172 -1.25 -15.79 -8.87
CA SER A 172 -2.35 -14.97 -8.33
C SER A 172 -3.64 -15.79 -8.16
N PRO A 173 -4.30 -15.78 -6.98
CA PRO A 173 -5.66 -16.29 -6.85
C PRO A 173 -6.68 -15.28 -7.42
N SER A 174 -7.60 -15.74 -8.25
CA SER A 174 -8.74 -14.92 -8.71
C SER A 174 -9.84 -14.85 -7.64
N ALA A 175 -9.56 -14.28 -6.47
CA ALA A 175 -10.63 -13.79 -5.62
C ALA A 175 -10.99 -12.39 -6.13
N LEU A 176 -12.09 -12.32 -6.90
CA LEU A 176 -12.62 -11.04 -7.36
C LEU A 176 -13.39 -10.30 -6.23
N ASN A 177 -13.65 -10.95 -5.10
CA ASN A 177 -14.39 -10.41 -3.97
C ASN A 177 -13.46 -9.99 -2.83
N ASN A 178 -13.39 -8.68 -2.54
CA ASN A 178 -12.56 -8.00 -1.55
C ASN A 178 -11.11 -7.67 -1.98
N ARG A 179 -10.99 -6.78 -2.97
CA ARG A 179 -9.71 -6.16 -3.38
C ARG A 179 -9.58 -4.74 -2.79
N PRO A 180 -8.62 -4.46 -1.89
CA PRO A 180 -8.34 -3.14 -1.34
C PRO A 180 -7.15 -2.42 -2.03
N GLU A 181 -6.76 -2.82 -3.24
CA GLU A 181 -5.59 -2.30 -3.98
C GLU A 181 -5.66 -0.81 -4.45
N ASN A 182 -6.58 0.00 -3.92
CA ASN A 182 -6.63 1.45 -4.17
C ASN A 182 -6.05 2.32 -3.04
N GLY A 183 -5.32 1.76 -2.07
CA GLY A 183 -4.76 2.55 -0.94
C GLY A 183 -3.43 2.00 -0.41
N TRP A 184 -2.54 2.92 -0.01
CA TRP A 184 -1.10 2.73 0.16
C TRP A 184 -0.67 1.83 1.33
N ALA A 185 -0.31 0.56 1.08
CA ALA A 185 0.66 -0.15 1.95
C ALA A 185 1.34 -1.34 1.22
N THR A 186 2.64 -1.50 1.45
CA THR A 186 3.50 -2.53 0.82
C THR A 186 3.82 -3.72 1.73
N ASP A 187 3.29 -3.78 2.94
CA ASP A 187 3.54 -4.91 3.85
C ASP A 187 2.39 -5.92 3.85
N LEU A 188 2.53 -6.93 2.99
CA LEU A 188 1.61 -8.06 2.89
C LEU A 188 1.53 -8.88 4.19
N LEU A 189 2.56 -8.90 5.06
CA LEU A 189 2.64 -9.83 6.20
C LEU A 189 1.67 -9.47 7.33
N SER A 190 1.46 -8.19 7.62
CA SER A 190 0.52 -7.75 8.67
C SER A 190 -0.95 -7.96 8.26
N TRP A 191 -1.23 -7.91 6.96
CA TRP A 191 -2.58 -8.06 6.39
C TRP A 191 -3.12 -9.49 6.52
N TYR A 192 -2.23 -10.49 6.52
CA TYR A 192 -2.60 -11.91 6.70
C TYR A 192 -2.86 -12.29 8.17
N ILE A 193 -2.30 -11.55 9.13
CA ILE A 193 -2.42 -11.86 10.57
C ILE A 193 -3.69 -11.22 11.17
N HIS A 194 -4.05 -10.03 10.70
CA HIS A 194 -5.31 -9.37 11.04
C HIS A 194 -5.85 -8.66 9.78
N PRO A 195 -6.84 -9.21 9.05
CA PRO A 195 -7.40 -8.57 7.84
C PRO A 195 -8.14 -7.25 8.11
N SER A 196 -8.05 -6.75 9.35
CA SER A 196 -8.80 -5.62 9.90
C SER A 196 -7.92 -4.51 10.46
N ILE A 197 -6.65 -4.81 10.75
CA ILE A 197 -5.66 -3.89 11.31
C ILE A 197 -4.31 -4.28 10.71
N ALA A 198 -3.69 -3.36 9.98
CA ALA A 198 -2.32 -3.51 9.53
C ALA A 198 -1.40 -2.59 10.32
N ILE A 199 -0.18 -3.06 10.56
CA ILE A 199 0.89 -2.24 11.10
C ILE A 199 1.89 -2.11 9.95
N ALA A 200 2.07 -0.88 9.46
CA ALA A 200 2.99 -0.59 8.37
C ALA A 200 4.21 0.15 8.93
N PRO A 201 5.45 -0.34 8.69
CA PRO A 201 6.64 0.45 8.98
C PRO A 201 6.70 1.61 7.98
N VAL A 202 6.66 2.85 8.48
CA VAL A 202 6.85 4.07 7.67
C VAL A 202 8.02 4.82 8.28
N TYR A 203 8.88 5.44 7.46
CA TYR A 203 10.07 6.16 7.91
C TYR A 203 9.82 6.94 9.22
N GLY A 204 10.44 6.51 10.33
CA GLY A 204 10.28 7.10 11.66
C GLY A 204 9.32 6.41 12.63
N GLY A 205 8.66 5.29 12.28
CA GLY A 205 7.85 4.49 13.21
C GLY A 205 6.86 3.52 12.57
N ASN A 206 6.07 2.84 13.40
CA ASN A 206 4.99 1.97 12.94
C ASN A 206 3.67 2.76 12.85
N ILE A 207 2.99 2.72 11.71
CA ILE A 207 1.64 3.29 11.53
C ILE A 207 0.62 2.17 11.62
N VAL A 208 -0.38 2.34 12.48
CA VAL A 208 -1.54 1.46 12.55
C VAL A 208 -2.56 1.91 11.51
N LEU A 209 -2.85 1.07 10.54
CA LEU A 209 -3.89 1.26 9.53
C LEU A 209 -5.08 0.37 9.87
N THR A 210 -6.29 0.89 9.81
CA THR A 210 -7.51 0.11 10.07
C THR A 210 -8.68 0.61 9.25
N TRP A 211 -9.41 -0.32 8.65
CA TRP A 211 -10.47 -0.03 7.67
C TRP A 211 -11.61 -1.02 7.68
N ALA A 212 -11.51 -2.10 8.47
CA ALA A 212 -12.44 -3.21 8.37
C ALA A 212 -13.72 -2.99 9.16
N SER A 213 -14.78 -3.53 8.57
CA SER A 213 -16.06 -3.83 9.19
C SER A 213 -15.88 -4.65 10.49
N PRO A 214 -16.77 -4.45 11.50
CA PRO A 214 -16.86 -5.33 12.66
C PRO A 214 -16.83 -6.81 12.26
N LYS A 215 -16.02 -7.63 12.95
CA LYS A 215 -15.87 -9.06 12.65
C LYS A 215 -17.15 -9.79 13.01
N VAL A 216 -17.79 -10.38 12.01
CA VAL A 216 -18.99 -11.20 12.21
C VAL A 216 -18.60 -12.48 12.97
N ASN A 217 -19.16 -12.66 14.16
CA ASN A 217 -18.94 -13.82 15.03
C ASN A 217 -20.26 -14.58 15.19
N LEU A 218 -20.67 -15.28 14.13
CA LEU A 218 -21.97 -15.94 14.08
C LEU A 218 -21.92 -17.36 14.65
N LYS A 219 -23.00 -17.71 15.37
CA LYS A 219 -23.41 -19.11 15.56
C LYS A 219 -24.10 -19.59 14.28
N GLU A 220 -24.01 -20.89 14.00
CA GLU A 220 -24.50 -21.51 12.74
C GLU A 220 -25.98 -21.22 12.40
N ASN A 221 -26.81 -20.84 13.38
CA ASN A 221 -28.21 -20.48 13.15
C ASN A 221 -28.51 -19.03 13.59
N LEU A 222 -28.85 -18.18 12.61
CA LEU A 222 -29.37 -16.83 12.82
C LEU A 222 -30.81 -16.88 13.33
N SER A 223 -31.11 -16.10 14.38
CA SER A 223 -32.49 -16.00 14.91
C SER A 223 -33.42 -15.31 13.90
N ILE A 224 -34.66 -15.78 13.82
CA ILE A 224 -35.75 -15.15 13.04
C ILE A 224 -35.97 -13.70 13.48
N SER A 225 -35.72 -13.37 14.76
CA SER A 225 -35.84 -12.00 15.28
C SER A 225 -34.91 -10.99 14.60
N ASN A 226 -33.87 -11.46 13.89
CA ASN A 226 -32.93 -10.62 13.15
C ASN A 226 -33.30 -10.48 11.66
N LEU A 227 -34.30 -11.21 11.16
CA LEU A 227 -34.75 -11.15 9.78
C LEU A 227 -35.51 -9.84 9.54
N ILE A 228 -35.03 -9.03 8.59
CA ILE A 228 -35.63 -7.73 8.25
C ILE A 228 -36.36 -7.75 6.89
N ALA A 229 -36.05 -8.71 6.03
CA ALA A 229 -36.76 -8.94 4.77
C ALA A 229 -36.58 -10.39 4.29
N SER A 230 -37.60 -10.95 3.65
CA SER A 230 -37.54 -12.31 3.08
C SER A 230 -38.49 -12.52 1.89
N TRP A 231 -38.03 -13.30 0.92
CA TRP A 231 -38.80 -13.80 -0.22
C TRP A 231 -38.43 -15.26 -0.50
N ASP A 232 -39.40 -16.16 -0.37
CA ASP A 232 -39.28 -17.61 -0.59
C ASP A 232 -39.91 -18.06 -1.92
N PHE A 233 -40.53 -17.13 -2.64
CA PHE A 233 -41.17 -17.29 -3.94
C PHE A 233 -42.16 -18.46 -4.06
N ILE A 234 -42.72 -18.91 -2.93
CA ILE A 234 -43.78 -19.94 -2.88
C ILE A 234 -45.10 -19.39 -3.46
N SER A 235 -45.24 -18.06 -3.60
CA SER A 235 -46.41 -17.41 -4.16
C SER A 235 -46.07 -16.39 -5.26
N GLN A 236 -46.98 -16.27 -6.24
CA GLN A 236 -46.86 -15.33 -7.36
C GLN A 236 -46.82 -13.85 -6.91
N ASP A 237 -47.37 -13.52 -5.74
CA ASP A 237 -47.43 -12.13 -5.27
C ASP A 237 -46.04 -11.57 -4.92
N GLN A 238 -45.14 -12.40 -4.40
CA GLN A 238 -43.73 -12.02 -4.17
C GLN A 238 -43.00 -11.74 -5.49
N VAL A 239 -43.29 -12.53 -6.54
CA VAL A 239 -42.74 -12.29 -7.89
C VAL A 239 -43.25 -10.97 -8.47
N LYS A 240 -44.54 -10.62 -8.26
CA LYS A 240 -45.08 -9.32 -8.69
C LYS A 240 -44.37 -8.14 -8.03
N GLU A 241 -43.97 -8.28 -6.78
CA GLU A 241 -43.21 -7.25 -6.04
C GLU A 241 -41.84 -6.99 -6.69
N TRP A 242 -41.10 -8.06 -7.01
CA TRP A 242 -39.83 -7.97 -7.73
C TRP A 242 -40.00 -7.44 -9.15
N LYS A 243 -41.06 -7.84 -9.85
CA LYS A 243 -41.40 -7.35 -11.19
C LYS A 243 -41.64 -5.83 -11.20
N LYS A 244 -42.25 -5.26 -10.16
CA LYS A 244 -42.44 -3.80 -10.04
C LYS A 244 -41.11 -3.03 -9.93
N ASN A 245 -40.09 -3.66 -9.37
CA ASN A 245 -38.77 -3.07 -9.18
C ASN A 245 -37.77 -3.41 -10.30
N THR A 246 -38.11 -4.38 -11.15
CA THR A 246 -37.25 -4.90 -12.22
C THR A 246 -37.81 -4.49 -13.58
N PRO A 247 -37.19 -3.53 -14.30
CA PRO A 247 -37.68 -3.12 -15.61
C PRO A 247 -37.58 -4.27 -16.64
N GLU A 248 -38.66 -4.57 -17.35
CA GLU A 248 -38.69 -5.59 -18.43
C GLU A 248 -37.97 -5.12 -19.71
N SER A 249 -37.76 -3.80 -19.85
CA SER A 249 -36.91 -3.22 -20.88
C SER A 249 -35.75 -2.43 -20.26
N GLN A 250 -34.51 -2.80 -20.60
CA GLN A 250 -33.28 -2.16 -20.12
C GLN A 250 -32.27 -2.13 -21.25
N PHE A 251 -31.74 -0.95 -21.63
CA PHE A 251 -30.75 -0.83 -22.72
C PHE A 251 -31.19 -1.53 -24.03
N ASN A 252 -32.45 -1.34 -24.42
CA ASN A 252 -33.10 -2.01 -25.56
C ASN A 252 -33.17 -3.55 -25.46
N ALA A 253 -32.79 -4.12 -24.32
CA ALA A 253 -33.02 -5.52 -24.04
C ALA A 253 -34.50 -5.78 -23.74
N ILE A 254 -34.96 -6.97 -24.10
CA ILE A 254 -36.30 -7.48 -23.84
C ILE A 254 -36.12 -8.66 -22.89
N GLN A 255 -36.58 -8.50 -21.65
CA GLN A 255 -36.63 -9.58 -20.67
C GLN A 255 -38.02 -9.71 -20.06
N THR A 256 -38.41 -10.93 -19.71
CA THR A 256 -39.67 -11.19 -18.99
C THR A 256 -39.37 -11.63 -17.58
N ILE A 257 -40.21 -11.19 -16.64
CA ILE A 257 -40.19 -11.66 -15.25
C ILE A 257 -41.47 -12.46 -15.00
N SER A 258 -41.31 -13.72 -14.62
CA SER A 258 -42.40 -14.67 -14.40
C SER A 258 -42.17 -15.51 -13.14
N TRP A 259 -43.23 -16.20 -12.71
CA TRP A 259 -43.16 -17.16 -11.59
C TRP A 259 -43.08 -18.57 -12.16
N ASP A 260 -42.02 -19.29 -11.82
CA ASP A 260 -41.87 -20.70 -12.19
C ASP A 260 -42.48 -21.59 -11.10
N LYS A 261 -43.65 -22.16 -11.38
CA LYS A 261 -44.36 -23.01 -10.42
C LYS A 261 -43.64 -24.32 -10.12
N GLY A 262 -42.85 -24.83 -11.07
CA GLY A 262 -42.12 -26.09 -10.89
C GLY A 262 -40.94 -25.92 -9.95
N GLU A 263 -40.21 -24.82 -10.12
CA GLU A 263 -39.06 -24.46 -9.27
C GLU A 263 -39.46 -23.68 -8.01
N GLN A 264 -40.70 -23.19 -7.93
CA GLN A 264 -41.19 -22.25 -6.90
C GLN A 264 -40.30 -21.01 -6.75
N ALA A 265 -39.84 -20.46 -7.88
CA ALA A 265 -38.83 -19.40 -7.89
C ALA A 265 -39.21 -18.23 -8.81
N LEU A 266 -38.57 -17.08 -8.59
CA LEU A 266 -38.57 -15.97 -9.54
C LEU A 266 -37.77 -16.38 -10.78
N ARG A 267 -38.36 -16.29 -11.97
CA ARG A 267 -37.70 -16.59 -13.25
C ARG A 267 -37.59 -15.33 -14.11
N VAL A 268 -36.42 -15.11 -14.67
CA VAL A 268 -36.13 -14.00 -15.60
C VAL A 268 -35.54 -14.54 -16.88
N GLU A 269 -36.13 -14.21 -18.02
CA GLU A 269 -35.71 -14.67 -19.35
C GLU A 269 -35.32 -13.48 -20.23
N LEU A 270 -34.10 -13.46 -20.74
CA LEU A 270 -33.59 -12.44 -21.64
C LEU A 270 -33.58 -12.95 -23.09
N TYR A 271 -34.19 -12.22 -24.02
CA TYR A 271 -34.44 -12.69 -25.41
C TYR A 271 -33.58 -12.04 -26.49
N ASN A 272 -32.75 -11.06 -26.15
CA ASN A 272 -31.83 -10.43 -27.10
C ASN A 272 -30.54 -9.96 -26.40
N SER A 273 -29.45 -9.94 -27.17
CA SER A 273 -28.15 -9.46 -26.71
C SER A 273 -28.00 -7.97 -27.05
N THR A 274 -27.77 -7.15 -26.03
CA THR A 274 -27.56 -5.71 -26.19
C THR A 274 -26.47 -5.21 -25.24
N TRP A 275 -25.99 -4.00 -25.47
CA TRP A 275 -25.09 -3.32 -24.54
C TRP A 275 -25.76 -3.06 -23.17
N GLY A 276 -24.96 -2.95 -22.10
CA GLY A 276 -25.41 -2.64 -20.74
C GLY A 276 -25.77 -3.87 -19.90
N TRP A 277 -25.54 -3.83 -18.58
CA TRP A 277 -25.88 -4.94 -17.67
C TRP A 277 -27.36 -4.92 -17.30
N LYS A 278 -28.04 -6.06 -17.41
CA LYS A 278 -29.48 -6.18 -17.12
C LYS A 278 -29.59 -6.53 -15.66
N THR A 279 -30.54 -5.90 -14.98
CA THR A 279 -30.64 -6.00 -13.53
C THR A 279 -31.96 -6.63 -13.12
N ILE A 280 -31.91 -7.57 -12.19
CA ILE A 280 -33.03 -8.15 -11.44
C ILE A 280 -32.97 -7.55 -10.04
N ARG A 281 -34.01 -6.84 -9.62
CA ARG A 281 -33.95 -5.96 -8.44
C ARG A 281 -34.96 -6.38 -7.39
N SER A 282 -34.46 -6.57 -6.17
CA SER A 282 -35.31 -6.66 -4.98
C SER A 282 -36.06 -5.34 -4.72
N PRO A 283 -37.14 -5.36 -3.94
CA PRO A 283 -37.69 -4.17 -3.31
C PRO A 283 -36.65 -3.44 -2.44
N LEU A 284 -36.87 -2.15 -2.17
CA LEU A 284 -36.01 -1.38 -1.27
C LEU A 284 -36.18 -1.89 0.17
N ILE A 285 -35.07 -2.31 0.78
CA ILE A 285 -35.02 -2.85 2.14
C ILE A 285 -34.63 -1.72 3.11
N PRO A 286 -35.47 -1.35 4.09
CA PRO A 286 -35.13 -0.32 5.07
C PRO A 286 -33.93 -0.72 5.92
N VAL A 287 -32.97 0.19 6.06
CA VAL A 287 -31.74 0.00 6.84
C VAL A 287 -31.34 1.25 7.61
N LYS A 288 -30.48 1.06 8.60
CA LYS A 288 -29.76 2.08 9.36
C LYS A 288 -28.29 2.10 9.00
N TYR A 289 -27.72 3.30 8.90
CA TYR A 289 -26.29 3.50 8.80
C TYR A 289 -25.56 2.98 10.05
N GLY A 290 -24.37 2.39 9.87
CA GLY A 290 -23.56 1.83 10.96
C GLY A 290 -23.96 0.42 11.42
N HIS A 291 -25.04 -0.14 10.89
CA HIS A 291 -25.45 -1.53 11.11
C HIS A 291 -24.81 -2.46 10.07
N VAL A 292 -24.75 -3.76 10.38
CA VAL A 292 -24.21 -4.80 9.52
C VAL A 292 -25.33 -5.73 9.08
N TYR A 293 -25.49 -5.89 7.76
CA TYR A 293 -26.56 -6.69 7.16
C TYR A 293 -26.00 -7.90 6.43
N ARG A 294 -26.66 -9.05 6.59
CA ARG A 294 -26.35 -10.28 5.85
C ARG A 294 -27.45 -10.58 4.85
N PHE A 295 -27.09 -10.66 3.58
CA PHE A 295 -27.93 -11.14 2.49
C PHE A 295 -27.61 -12.61 2.24
N VAL A 296 -28.63 -13.46 2.28
CA VAL A 296 -28.56 -14.88 1.87
C VAL A 296 -29.56 -15.07 0.74
N PHE A 297 -29.17 -15.66 -0.38
CA PHE A 297 -30.07 -15.91 -1.49
C PHE A 297 -29.55 -17.03 -2.39
N LYS A 298 -30.45 -17.68 -3.13
CA LYS A 298 -30.13 -18.73 -4.09
C LYS A 298 -30.31 -18.23 -5.51
N VAL A 299 -29.37 -18.62 -6.39
CA VAL A 299 -29.42 -18.30 -7.82
C VAL A 299 -29.10 -19.54 -8.65
N LYS A 300 -29.83 -19.72 -9.75
CA LYS A 300 -29.61 -20.75 -10.77
C LYS A 300 -29.64 -20.10 -12.15
N GLY A 301 -28.91 -20.64 -13.12
CA GLY A 301 -28.83 -20.07 -14.47
C GLY A 301 -28.84 -21.14 -15.56
N GLU A 302 -29.48 -20.83 -16.69
CA GLU A 302 -29.44 -21.62 -17.92
C GLU A 302 -29.10 -20.70 -19.08
N ASN A 303 -28.06 -21.06 -19.84
CA ASN A 303 -27.44 -20.18 -20.84
C ASN A 303 -27.12 -18.78 -20.27
N ALA A 304 -26.88 -18.66 -18.98
CA ALA A 304 -26.67 -17.37 -18.33
C ALA A 304 -25.33 -16.77 -18.75
N HIS A 305 -25.24 -15.45 -18.81
CA HIS A 305 -23.98 -14.77 -19.10
C HIS A 305 -23.51 -13.92 -17.91
N ALA A 306 -22.37 -14.32 -17.34
CA ALA A 306 -21.61 -13.59 -16.32
C ALA A 306 -22.48 -13.00 -15.20
N VAL A 307 -23.24 -13.85 -14.51
CA VAL A 307 -24.12 -13.47 -13.41
C VAL A 307 -23.30 -13.02 -12.20
N HIS A 308 -23.65 -11.87 -11.65
CA HIS A 308 -23.03 -11.30 -10.46
C HIS A 308 -24.06 -10.50 -9.65
N ALA A 309 -23.71 -10.11 -8.42
CA ALA A 309 -24.62 -9.34 -7.56
C ALA A 309 -24.02 -8.03 -7.09
N TYR A 310 -24.90 -7.06 -6.82
CA TYR A 310 -24.59 -5.79 -6.20
C TYR A 310 -25.54 -5.50 -5.05
N ILE A 311 -25.02 -4.85 -4.03
CA ILE A 311 -25.83 -4.15 -3.03
C ILE A 311 -25.73 -2.65 -3.33
N ARG A 312 -26.86 -2.00 -3.61
CA ARG A 312 -26.95 -0.54 -3.88
C ARG A 312 -27.55 0.19 -2.69
N GLU A 313 -27.06 1.39 -2.39
CA GLU A 313 -27.59 2.25 -1.33
C GLU A 313 -28.49 3.37 -1.87
N TYR A 314 -29.54 3.67 -1.13
CA TYR A 314 -30.49 4.74 -1.43
C TYR A 314 -30.72 5.62 -0.20
N ASP A 315 -30.92 6.91 -0.45
CA ASP A 315 -31.22 7.89 0.59
C ASP A 315 -32.68 7.83 1.08
N ALA A 316 -33.06 8.72 2.01
CA ALA A 316 -34.42 8.82 2.52
C ALA A 316 -35.48 9.10 1.43
N ASN A 317 -35.09 9.78 0.35
CA ASN A 317 -35.93 10.12 -0.79
C ASN A 317 -35.96 9.01 -1.85
N LYS A 318 -35.32 7.87 -1.60
CA LYS A 318 -35.16 6.74 -2.53
C LYS A 318 -34.34 7.10 -3.77
N THR A 319 -33.44 8.06 -3.64
CA THR A 319 -32.46 8.42 -4.67
C THR A 319 -31.23 7.53 -4.53
N LEU A 320 -30.73 7.00 -5.65
CA LEU A 320 -29.53 6.17 -5.67
C LEU A 320 -28.31 7.00 -5.26
N ILE A 321 -27.46 6.43 -4.40
CA ILE A 321 -26.18 7.02 -4.02
C ILE A 321 -25.08 6.37 -4.87
N GLU A 322 -24.64 7.06 -5.93
CA GLU A 322 -23.88 6.49 -7.07
C GLU A 322 -22.60 5.72 -6.68
N ASP A 323 -21.83 6.22 -5.71
CA ASP A 323 -20.52 5.64 -5.33
C ASP A 323 -20.59 4.56 -4.24
N SER A 324 -21.79 4.15 -3.84
CA SER A 324 -21.96 3.27 -2.67
C SER A 324 -22.55 1.92 -3.04
N PHE A 325 -21.66 0.98 -3.33
CA PHE A 325 -22.01 -0.40 -3.59
C PHE A 325 -20.94 -1.40 -3.13
N LEU A 326 -21.37 -2.65 -2.94
CA LEU A 326 -20.49 -3.82 -2.93
C LEU A 326 -20.77 -4.64 -4.18
N TYR A 327 -19.71 -5.01 -4.87
CA TYR A 327 -19.74 -5.87 -6.05
C TYR A 327 -19.40 -7.30 -5.63
N TYR A 328 -20.23 -8.26 -6.01
CA TYR A 328 -19.98 -9.70 -5.90
C TYR A 328 -19.74 -10.32 -7.29
N PRO A 329 -18.49 -10.29 -7.80
CA PRO A 329 -18.12 -10.50 -9.21
C PRO A 329 -18.42 -11.81 -9.91
N SER A 330 -18.83 -12.87 -9.22
CA SER A 330 -19.05 -14.13 -9.93
C SER A 330 -19.97 -15.05 -9.15
N ILE A 331 -21.23 -15.10 -9.60
CA ILE A 331 -22.21 -16.10 -9.16
C ILE A 331 -22.16 -17.29 -10.13
N GLY A 332 -22.19 -17.05 -11.44
CA GLY A 332 -22.09 -18.12 -12.44
C GLY A 332 -22.10 -17.62 -13.88
N ASP A 333 -21.68 -18.48 -14.79
CA ASP A 333 -21.73 -18.29 -16.23
C ASP A 333 -22.21 -19.61 -16.87
N GLU A 334 -22.80 -19.53 -18.05
CA GLU A 334 -23.44 -20.64 -18.77
C GLU A 334 -24.58 -21.29 -17.95
N THR A 335 -24.72 -22.60 -18.00
CA THR A 335 -25.74 -23.33 -17.22
C THR A 335 -25.14 -23.80 -15.91
N PHE A 336 -25.75 -23.39 -14.80
CA PHE A 336 -25.35 -23.77 -13.45
C PHE A 336 -26.56 -24.02 -12.55
N ASN A 337 -26.44 -25.02 -11.69
CA ASN A 337 -27.47 -25.36 -10.71
C ASN A 337 -27.49 -24.37 -9.54
N TRP A 338 -28.49 -24.48 -8.66
CA TRP A 338 -28.67 -23.62 -7.49
C TRP A 338 -27.37 -23.41 -6.68
N LYS A 339 -27.02 -22.14 -6.53
CA LYS A 339 -25.92 -21.67 -5.68
C LYS A 339 -26.48 -20.77 -4.60
N GLU A 340 -26.19 -21.09 -3.34
CA GLU A 340 -26.45 -20.20 -2.21
C GLU A 340 -25.32 -19.18 -2.07
N ILE A 341 -25.68 -17.91 -1.98
CA ILE A 341 -24.77 -16.78 -1.90
C ILE A 341 -25.01 -16.08 -0.56
N THR A 342 -23.93 -15.82 0.17
CA THR A 342 -23.95 -15.02 1.41
C THR A 342 -23.08 -13.77 1.24
N ILE A 343 -23.66 -12.60 1.49
CA ILE A 343 -22.98 -11.31 1.39
C ILE A 343 -23.24 -10.51 2.66
N ASP A 344 -22.16 -10.09 3.33
CA ASP A 344 -22.23 -9.14 4.44
C ASP A 344 -21.97 -7.72 3.92
N TYR A 345 -22.82 -6.76 4.30
CA TYR A 345 -22.75 -5.38 3.83
C TYR A 345 -22.95 -4.38 4.97
N ILE A 346 -22.16 -3.30 4.95
CA ILE A 346 -22.32 -2.15 5.82
C ILE A 346 -22.56 -0.93 4.93
N PRO A 347 -23.65 -0.17 5.15
CA PRO A 347 -23.87 1.08 4.46
C PRO A 347 -22.66 2.01 4.58
N LYS A 348 -22.12 2.45 3.44
CA LYS A 348 -20.95 3.31 3.33
C LYS A 348 -21.31 4.78 3.53
N ASN A 349 -22.52 5.20 3.16
CA ASN A 349 -22.98 6.58 3.25
C ASN A 349 -23.90 6.81 4.46
N GLU A 350 -23.67 7.88 5.24
CA GLU A 350 -24.47 8.22 6.42
C GLU A 350 -25.94 8.59 6.10
N ASN A 351 -26.20 8.99 4.85
CA ASN A 351 -27.53 9.30 4.36
C ASN A 351 -28.32 8.07 3.92
N THR A 352 -27.70 6.88 3.90
CA THR A 352 -28.36 5.65 3.46
C THR A 352 -29.49 5.26 4.38
N ARG A 353 -30.65 4.98 3.78
CA ARG A 353 -31.87 4.53 4.46
C ARG A 353 -32.44 3.26 3.85
N TYR A 354 -32.05 2.91 2.64
CA TYR A 354 -32.45 1.66 2.02
C TYR A 354 -31.29 0.98 1.29
N LEU A 355 -31.31 -0.34 1.28
CA LEU A 355 -30.48 -1.17 0.42
C LEU A 355 -31.33 -1.84 -0.65
N GLN A 356 -30.69 -2.18 -1.77
CA GLN A 356 -31.29 -3.03 -2.80
C GLN A 356 -30.30 -4.09 -3.25
N LEU A 357 -30.69 -5.36 -3.14
CA LEU A 357 -30.03 -6.46 -3.84
C LEU A 357 -30.37 -6.37 -5.33
N GLN A 358 -29.33 -6.32 -6.17
CA GLN A 358 -29.45 -6.36 -7.62
C GLN A 358 -28.61 -7.50 -8.18
N ILE A 359 -29.22 -8.39 -8.94
CA ILE A 359 -28.52 -9.45 -9.70
C ILE A 359 -28.36 -8.95 -11.13
N TRP A 360 -27.13 -8.93 -11.61
CA TRP A 360 -26.73 -8.37 -12.89
C TRP A 360 -26.35 -9.49 -13.85
N HIS A 361 -26.80 -9.41 -15.10
CA HIS A 361 -26.58 -10.44 -16.12
C HIS A 361 -26.65 -9.89 -17.55
N GLY A 362 -26.17 -10.68 -18.52
CA GLY A 362 -26.56 -10.53 -19.93
C GLY A 362 -26.01 -9.31 -20.70
N HIS A 363 -24.92 -8.67 -20.25
CA HIS A 363 -24.25 -7.63 -21.03
C HIS A 363 -23.59 -8.23 -22.26
N GLU A 364 -24.05 -7.84 -23.45
CA GLU A 364 -23.53 -8.33 -24.74
C GLU A 364 -23.31 -9.86 -24.75
N THR A 365 -24.29 -10.59 -24.20
CA THR A 365 -24.22 -12.04 -24.06
C THR A 365 -23.91 -12.72 -25.39
N ASP A 366 -22.94 -13.63 -25.35
CA ASP A 366 -22.57 -14.56 -26.40
C ASP A 366 -23.25 -15.93 -26.24
N LYS A 367 -24.08 -16.09 -25.20
CA LYS A 367 -24.73 -17.35 -24.85
C LYS A 367 -26.07 -17.52 -25.59
N PRO A 368 -26.53 -18.77 -25.81
CA PRO A 368 -27.82 -19.03 -26.46
C PRO A 368 -28.98 -18.33 -25.76
N LEU A 369 -29.91 -17.78 -26.55
CA LEU A 369 -31.10 -17.11 -26.03
C LEU A 369 -32.30 -18.09 -25.99
N PRO A 370 -33.18 -18.00 -24.98
CA PRO A 370 -33.12 -17.04 -23.88
C PRO A 370 -32.03 -17.39 -22.84
N ASN A 371 -31.40 -16.36 -22.26
CA ASN A 371 -30.62 -16.54 -21.03
C ASN A 371 -31.62 -16.52 -19.87
N ILE A 372 -31.63 -17.56 -19.04
CA ILE A 372 -32.62 -17.73 -17.97
C ILE A 372 -31.93 -17.69 -16.61
N ILE A 373 -32.46 -16.89 -15.69
CA ILE A 373 -32.00 -16.78 -14.31
C ILE A 373 -33.16 -17.09 -13.38
N TRP A 374 -32.93 -17.97 -12.39
CA TRP A 374 -33.84 -18.16 -11.28
C TRP A 374 -33.24 -17.60 -9.99
N VAL A 375 -34.10 -17.00 -9.17
CA VAL A 375 -33.75 -16.45 -7.85
C VAL A 375 -34.72 -17.02 -6.82
N ASP A 376 -34.18 -17.50 -5.71
CA ASP A 376 -34.97 -18.09 -4.62
C ASP A 376 -34.38 -17.77 -3.23
N ASP A 377 -35.18 -17.97 -2.18
CA ASP A 377 -34.79 -17.98 -0.77
C ASP A 377 -33.96 -16.75 -0.35
N VAL A 378 -34.42 -15.57 -0.74
CA VAL A 378 -33.77 -14.30 -0.43
C VAL A 378 -34.12 -13.91 0.99
N ARG A 379 -33.13 -13.83 1.88
CA ARG A 379 -33.26 -13.48 3.30
C ARG A 379 -32.24 -12.41 3.66
N VAL A 380 -32.70 -11.37 4.37
CA VAL A 380 -31.83 -10.27 4.81
C VAL A 380 -31.93 -10.15 6.33
N TYR A 381 -30.79 -10.22 7.00
CA TYR A 381 -30.68 -10.16 8.45
C TYR A 381 -29.92 -8.91 8.91
N ASP A 382 -30.38 -8.26 9.96
CA ASP A 382 -29.56 -7.33 10.75
C ASP A 382 -28.74 -8.14 11.75
N ILE A 383 -27.44 -8.28 11.47
CA ILE A 383 -26.50 -9.07 12.26
C ILE A 383 -25.59 -8.23 13.14
N THR A 384 -25.90 -6.94 13.32
CA THR A 384 -25.05 -5.98 14.06
C THR A 384 -24.66 -6.49 15.45
N ASN A 385 -25.61 -7.11 16.17
CA ASN A 385 -25.39 -7.65 17.52
C ASN A 385 -24.48 -8.88 17.58
N TYR A 386 -24.18 -9.51 16.43
CA TYR A 386 -23.26 -10.64 16.32
C TYR A 386 -21.86 -10.22 15.87
N THR A 387 -21.62 -8.92 15.76
CA THR A 387 -20.32 -8.40 15.34
C THR A 387 -19.45 -8.04 16.53
N LYS A 388 -18.14 -8.27 16.40
CA LYS A 388 -17.12 -7.83 17.35
C LYS A 388 -16.41 -6.59 16.80
N PRO A 389 -16.17 -5.56 17.63
CA PRO A 389 -15.41 -4.40 17.20
C PRO A 389 -13.99 -4.81 16.80
N VAL A 390 -13.42 -4.07 15.86
CA VAL A 390 -12.03 -4.24 15.44
C VAL A 390 -11.16 -3.41 16.37
N THR A 391 -10.47 -4.07 17.29
CA THR A 391 -9.69 -3.41 18.34
C THR A 391 -8.22 -3.80 18.30
N LEU A 392 -7.34 -2.85 18.63
CA LEU A 392 -5.94 -3.05 18.97
C LEU A 392 -5.74 -2.68 20.44
N GLU A 393 -5.26 -3.62 21.23
CA GLU A 393 -4.88 -3.37 22.63
C GLU A 393 -3.38 -3.05 22.71
N ILE A 394 -3.04 -1.97 23.42
CA ILE A 394 -1.68 -1.47 23.62
C ILE A 394 -1.44 -1.43 25.12
N PRO A 395 -0.85 -2.49 25.72
CA PRO A 395 -0.50 -2.48 27.14
C PRO A 395 0.70 -1.55 27.39
N PHE A 396 0.67 -0.85 28.52
CA PHE A 396 1.78 -0.01 28.97
C PHE A 396 1.80 0.08 30.50
N LYS A 397 2.91 0.57 31.04
CA LYS A 397 3.11 0.72 32.49
C LYS A 397 3.44 2.16 32.83
N VAL A 398 2.92 2.64 33.96
CA VAL A 398 3.32 3.92 34.56
C VAL A 398 3.98 3.69 35.92
N ASP A 399 5.08 4.39 36.16
CA ASP A 399 5.92 4.18 37.35
C ASP A 399 5.46 4.98 38.58
N LYS A 400 4.59 5.97 38.38
CA LYS A 400 4.10 6.88 39.42
C LYS A 400 2.60 7.13 39.22
N THR A 401 1.86 7.18 40.33
CA THR A 401 0.49 7.69 40.33
C THR A 401 0.52 9.20 40.10
N ASP A 402 -0.02 9.67 38.98
CA ASP A 402 -0.01 11.09 38.61
C ASP A 402 -1.09 11.43 37.56
N ASN A 403 -1.21 12.72 37.23
CA ASN A 403 -1.97 13.18 36.08
C ASN A 403 -1.11 13.07 34.80
N TYR A 404 -1.67 12.43 33.78
CA TYR A 404 -1.04 12.25 32.48
C TYR A 404 -1.90 12.85 31.38
N LYS A 405 -1.27 13.61 30.48
CA LYS A 405 -1.89 14.04 29.23
C LYS A 405 -1.72 12.98 28.16
N LEU A 406 -2.83 12.57 27.54
CA LEU A 406 -2.83 11.65 26.42
C LEU A 406 -3.07 12.41 25.12
N PHE A 407 -2.15 12.27 24.18
CA PHE A 407 -2.27 12.77 22.82
C PHE A 407 -2.29 11.62 21.83
N ILE A 408 -2.99 11.83 20.72
CA ILE A 408 -2.98 10.94 19.57
C ILE A 408 -2.56 11.71 18.33
N ARG A 409 -1.72 11.09 17.50
CA ARG A 409 -1.47 11.55 16.13
C ARG A 409 -2.16 10.62 15.16
N TYR A 410 -3.21 11.09 14.49
CA TYR A 410 -3.97 10.30 13.52
C TYR A 410 -4.10 11.02 12.18
N PHE A 411 -4.43 10.24 11.15
CA PHE A 411 -4.63 10.72 9.79
C PHE A 411 -6.10 11.07 9.59
N LYS A 412 -6.40 12.37 9.55
CA LYS A 412 -7.69 12.82 9.05
C LYS A 412 -7.67 12.79 7.53
N ASN A 413 -8.71 12.26 6.91
CA ASN A 413 -8.73 12.04 5.47
C ASN A 413 -10.15 11.89 4.90
N GLN A 414 -10.28 12.01 3.58
CA GLN A 414 -11.56 11.95 2.86
C GLN A 414 -12.27 10.59 2.98
N GLU A 415 -11.48 9.51 3.03
CA GLU A 415 -11.95 8.13 3.24
C GLU A 415 -12.05 7.75 4.73
N GLY A 416 -11.77 8.70 5.61
CA GLY A 416 -11.91 8.54 7.05
C GLY A 416 -13.34 8.24 7.46
N GLY A 417 -13.49 7.82 8.70
CA GLY A 417 -14.78 7.63 9.34
C GLY A 417 -14.69 8.05 10.79
N ALA A 418 -14.47 7.08 11.67
CA ALA A 418 -14.24 7.33 13.08
C ALA A 418 -13.47 6.20 13.76
N ILE A 419 -12.76 6.57 14.82
CA ILE A 419 -12.12 5.67 15.77
C ILE A 419 -12.62 5.96 17.17
N ARG A 420 -12.45 4.99 18.07
CA ARG A 420 -12.70 5.16 19.49
C ARG A 420 -11.46 4.71 20.27
N VAL A 421 -10.99 5.55 21.18
CA VAL A 421 -9.84 5.28 22.04
C VAL A 421 -10.36 5.06 23.44
N TYR A 422 -9.92 3.98 24.09
CA TYR A 422 -10.22 3.72 25.49
C TYR A 422 -8.93 3.79 26.29
N LEU A 423 -8.96 4.52 27.40
CA LEU A 423 -7.95 4.46 28.45
C LEU A 423 -8.65 3.96 29.71
N ASP A 424 -8.28 2.77 30.18
CA ASP A 424 -8.91 2.04 31.29
C ASP A 424 -10.44 1.98 31.23
N GLY A 425 -10.97 1.85 30.01
CA GLY A 425 -12.39 1.68 29.74
C GLY A 425 -13.17 2.97 29.46
N THR A 426 -12.59 4.16 29.63
CA THR A 426 -13.26 5.42 29.27
C THR A 426 -13.18 5.67 27.77
N PRO A 427 -14.30 5.68 27.01
CA PRO A 427 -14.29 5.82 25.57
C PRO A 427 -14.18 7.29 25.12
N ILE A 428 -13.32 7.55 24.15
CA ILE A 428 -13.12 8.85 23.50
C ILE A 428 -13.35 8.65 22.00
N TYR A 429 -14.36 9.33 21.46
CA TYR A 429 -14.75 9.19 20.06
C TYR A 429 -14.08 10.26 19.19
N ILE A 430 -13.42 9.84 18.11
CA ILE A 430 -12.66 10.73 17.22
C ILE A 430 -13.19 10.55 15.79
N LYS A 431 -13.62 11.65 15.18
CA LYS A 431 -14.02 11.69 13.77
C LYS A 431 -12.78 11.92 12.91
N THR A 432 -12.49 10.95 12.04
CA THR A 432 -11.32 10.99 11.16
C THR A 432 -11.67 11.40 9.73
N LYS A 433 -12.96 11.37 9.35
CA LYS A 433 -13.41 11.87 8.05
C LYS A 433 -13.29 13.39 7.97
N ASP A 434 -12.48 13.87 7.03
CA ASP A 434 -12.20 15.29 6.81
C ASP A 434 -12.04 15.60 5.31
N GLN A 435 -12.15 16.87 4.91
CA GLN A 435 -11.91 17.28 3.52
C GLN A 435 -10.42 17.18 3.13
N LEU A 436 -9.53 17.35 4.09
CA LEU A 436 -8.09 17.34 3.89
C LEU A 436 -7.49 16.00 4.32
N ASN A 437 -6.39 15.63 3.68
CA ASN A 437 -5.64 14.40 3.96
C ASN A 437 -4.33 14.77 4.68
N LYS A 438 -4.30 14.69 6.02
CA LYS A 438 -3.08 14.99 6.79
C LYS A 438 -3.05 14.36 8.17
N PHE A 439 -1.85 14.16 8.71
CA PHE A 439 -1.68 13.80 10.11
C PHE A 439 -1.89 15.02 11.00
N VAL A 440 -2.71 14.86 12.04
CA VAL A 440 -2.97 15.87 13.06
C VAL A 440 -2.74 15.30 14.45
N TRP A 441 -2.38 16.18 15.38
CA TRP A 441 -2.33 15.88 16.79
C TRP A 441 -3.64 16.31 17.46
N GLU A 442 -4.15 15.48 18.36
CA GLU A 442 -5.32 15.78 19.17
C GLU A 442 -5.02 15.47 20.65
N ASP A 443 -5.34 16.42 21.52
CA ASP A 443 -5.31 16.27 22.99
C ASP A 443 -6.57 15.52 23.42
N LEU A 444 -6.41 14.30 23.91
CA LEU A 444 -7.52 13.46 24.38
C LEU A 444 -7.89 13.75 25.84
N GLY A 445 -7.13 14.61 26.52
CA GLY A 445 -7.38 15.06 27.88
C GLY A 445 -6.30 14.64 28.87
N THR A 446 -6.53 15.03 30.12
CA THR A 446 -5.71 14.66 31.28
C THR A 446 -6.41 13.54 32.04
N PHE A 447 -5.66 12.48 32.36
CA PHE A 447 -6.15 11.29 33.06
C PHE A 447 -5.30 11.05 34.30
N LYS A 448 -5.94 10.82 35.44
CA LYS A 448 -5.26 10.39 36.65
C LYS A 448 -5.02 8.88 36.56
N LEU A 449 -3.75 8.48 36.43
CA LEU A 449 -3.36 7.07 36.34
C LEU A 449 -2.69 6.65 37.65
N GLU A 450 -3.00 5.44 38.12
CA GLU A 450 -2.34 4.84 39.27
C GLU A 450 -1.01 4.21 38.87
N LYS A 451 -0.06 4.06 39.78
CA LYS A 451 1.16 3.30 39.49
C LYS A 451 0.81 1.85 39.15
N GLY A 452 1.12 1.39 37.95
CA GLY A 452 0.81 0.02 37.55
C GLY A 452 0.71 -0.19 36.05
N GLU A 453 0.08 -1.31 35.70
CA GLU A 453 -0.21 -1.71 34.32
C GLU A 453 -1.53 -1.08 33.87
N HIS A 454 -1.53 -0.54 32.66
CA HIS A 454 -2.67 0.10 32.02
C HIS A 454 -2.76 -0.38 30.57
N LYS A 455 -3.87 -0.03 29.91
CA LYS A 455 -3.97 -0.27 28.47
C LYS A 455 -4.70 0.84 27.74
N ILE A 456 -4.21 1.13 26.54
CA ILE A 456 -4.95 1.87 25.53
C ILE A 456 -5.62 0.85 24.61
N VAL A 457 -6.91 0.99 24.35
CA VAL A 457 -7.60 0.22 23.31
C VAL A 457 -7.99 1.16 22.17
N LEU A 458 -7.50 0.88 20.97
CA LEU A 458 -7.90 1.58 19.76
C LEU A 458 -8.93 0.73 19.01
N GLU A 459 -10.15 1.23 18.88
CA GLU A 459 -11.23 0.64 18.11
C GLU A 459 -11.41 1.37 16.79
N ASN A 460 -11.44 0.61 15.70
CA ASN A 460 -11.93 1.11 14.43
C ASN A 460 -13.46 1.04 14.42
N VAL A 461 -14.11 2.21 14.46
CA VAL A 461 -15.58 2.27 14.40
C VAL A 461 -16.03 2.12 12.96
N ARG A 462 -15.44 2.90 12.04
CA ARG A 462 -15.73 2.85 10.59
C ARG A 462 -14.74 3.68 9.77
N GLY A 463 -14.72 3.45 8.45
CA GLY A 463 -13.91 4.19 7.49
C GLY A 463 -12.43 3.80 7.51
N PHE A 464 -11.65 4.36 6.59
CA PHE A 464 -10.20 4.17 6.51
C PHE A 464 -9.48 5.11 7.47
N ASN A 465 -8.89 4.52 8.51
CA ASN A 465 -8.24 5.24 9.60
C ASN A 465 -6.77 4.86 9.68
N ALA A 466 -5.93 5.85 9.99
CA ALA A 466 -4.53 5.62 10.31
C ALA A 466 -4.16 6.35 11.60
N VAL A 467 -3.46 5.66 12.50
CA VAL A 467 -2.93 6.20 13.74
C VAL A 467 -1.42 6.01 13.71
N ASN A 468 -0.68 7.11 13.82
CA ASN A 468 0.77 7.10 13.78
C ASN A 468 1.36 6.84 15.16
N LEU A 469 0.88 7.55 16.20
CA LEU A 469 1.43 7.42 17.54
C LEU A 469 0.46 7.88 18.63
N PHE A 470 0.62 7.33 19.83
CA PHE A 470 0.08 7.88 21.07
C PHE A 470 1.22 8.45 21.92
N ALA A 471 1.02 9.62 22.51
CA ALA A 471 1.98 10.22 23.43
C ALA A 471 1.31 10.40 24.79
N LEU A 472 1.89 9.79 25.82
CA LEU A 472 1.41 9.88 27.20
C LEU A 472 2.51 10.53 28.03
N LEU A 473 2.23 11.72 28.59
CA LEU A 473 3.23 12.50 29.32
C LEU A 473 2.66 12.91 30.69
N PRO A 474 3.47 12.92 31.76
CA PRO A 474 3.10 13.60 33.00
C PRO A 474 2.72 15.05 32.70
N GLU A 475 1.62 15.53 33.30
CA GLU A 475 1.05 16.85 33.01
C GLU A 475 2.04 17.99 33.29
N ASP A 476 2.77 17.92 34.41
CA ASP A 476 3.77 18.91 34.78
C ASP A 476 4.93 18.97 33.76
N GLU A 477 5.41 17.82 33.30
CA GLU A 477 6.49 17.74 32.30
C GLU A 477 6.02 18.29 30.94
N TYR A 478 4.76 18.06 30.57
CA TYR A 478 4.17 18.67 29.37
C TYR A 478 4.20 20.21 29.46
N TYR A 479 3.71 20.79 30.56
CA TYR A 479 3.68 22.25 30.70
C TYR A 479 5.08 22.87 30.79
N LYS A 480 6.03 22.17 31.42
CA LYS A 480 7.44 22.56 31.44
C LYS A 480 8.03 22.56 30.02
N ALA A 481 7.87 21.47 29.27
CA ALA A 481 8.35 21.38 27.90
C ALA A 481 7.70 22.43 26.98
N LYS A 482 6.39 22.67 27.15
CA LYS A 482 5.65 23.72 26.43
C LYS A 482 6.26 25.10 26.69
N GLY A 483 6.53 25.45 27.95
CA GLY A 483 7.16 26.72 28.31
C GLY A 483 8.57 26.88 27.75
N GLU A 484 9.37 25.81 27.69
CA GLU A 484 10.69 25.82 27.07
C GLU A 484 10.62 26.09 25.56
N VAL A 485 9.68 25.44 24.87
CA VAL A 485 9.44 25.66 23.43
C VAL A 485 8.94 27.07 23.18
N GLU A 486 7.96 27.56 23.94
CA GLU A 486 7.45 28.93 23.81
C GLU A 486 8.55 29.98 23.96
N ARG A 487 9.47 29.79 24.93
CA ARG A 487 10.64 30.65 25.12
C ARG A 487 11.62 30.57 23.95
N LEU A 488 11.85 29.38 23.40
CA LEU A 488 12.73 29.18 22.25
C LEU A 488 12.18 29.88 21.00
N LEU A 489 10.86 29.87 20.81
CA LEU A 489 10.19 30.45 19.64
C LEU A 489 10.14 32.00 19.66
N GLN A 490 10.23 32.65 20.83
CA GLN A 490 10.14 34.13 20.92
C GLN A 490 11.13 34.85 20.00
N ASN A 491 12.37 34.36 19.95
CA ASN A 491 13.46 34.97 19.18
C ASN A 491 13.65 34.34 17.78
N LYS A 492 12.65 33.59 17.29
CA LYS A 492 12.70 32.93 15.99
C LYS A 492 11.65 33.52 15.06
N THR A 493 11.98 33.67 13.79
CA THR A 493 10.97 33.93 12.76
C THR A 493 10.06 32.70 12.65
N ILE A 494 8.75 32.91 12.78
CA ILE A 494 7.75 31.87 12.60
C ILE A 494 7.15 32.02 11.21
N ILE A 495 7.11 30.93 10.45
CA ILE A 495 6.56 30.88 9.10
C ILE A 495 5.56 29.73 9.06
N TYR A 496 4.32 30.04 8.68
CA TYR A 496 3.27 29.09 8.37
C TYR A 496 3.13 29.03 6.85
N LEU A 497 3.23 27.83 6.29
CA LEU A 497 3.12 27.58 4.86
C LEU A 497 1.83 26.80 4.62
N PHE A 498 1.02 27.27 3.68
CA PHE A 498 -0.20 26.60 3.26
C PHE A 498 -0.21 26.48 1.75
N GLU A 499 -0.15 25.25 1.25
CA GLU A 499 -0.50 24.94 -0.13
C GLU A 499 -2.02 24.91 -0.26
N ALA A 500 -2.58 25.60 -1.26
CA ALA A 500 -4.02 25.84 -1.28
C ALA A 500 -4.84 24.54 -1.40
N GLU A 501 -4.34 23.58 -2.16
CA GLU A 501 -5.00 22.31 -2.50
C GLU A 501 -4.91 21.27 -1.40
N SER A 502 -3.85 21.30 -0.58
CA SER A 502 -3.58 20.28 0.44
C SER A 502 -3.78 20.79 1.87
N ASP A 503 -3.56 22.08 2.13
CA ASP A 503 -3.66 22.65 3.48
C ASP A 503 -4.90 23.50 3.72
N LEU A 504 -5.57 24.04 2.70
CA LEU A 504 -6.75 24.88 2.91
C LEU A 504 -8.06 24.12 2.71
N TYR A 505 -8.94 24.23 3.70
CA TYR A 505 -10.34 23.87 3.52
C TYR A 505 -10.99 24.78 2.49
N ARG A 506 -11.98 24.26 1.76
CA ARG A 506 -12.55 24.94 0.60
C ARG A 506 -14.01 24.58 0.35
N GLU A 507 -14.72 25.53 -0.25
CA GLU A 507 -16.11 25.35 -0.70
C GLU A 507 -16.25 25.96 -2.11
N LYS A 508 -17.01 25.30 -2.99
CA LYS A 508 -17.21 25.70 -4.39
C LYS A 508 -15.88 26.02 -5.08
N ALA A 509 -14.93 25.11 -4.96
CA ALA A 509 -13.63 25.20 -5.59
C ALA A 509 -13.20 23.80 -6.07
N GLU A 510 -12.29 23.76 -7.02
CA GLU A 510 -11.72 22.52 -7.57
C GLU A 510 -10.20 22.61 -7.59
N VAL A 511 -9.55 21.47 -7.41
CA VAL A 511 -8.09 21.36 -7.56
C VAL A 511 -7.80 21.22 -9.06
N ILE A 512 -6.89 22.05 -9.55
CA ILE A 512 -6.43 22.02 -10.94
C ILE A 512 -4.94 21.66 -10.97
N LYS A 513 -4.52 20.95 -12.01
CA LYS A 513 -3.11 20.71 -12.28
C LYS A 513 -2.55 21.88 -13.08
N ASP A 514 -1.52 22.51 -12.57
CA ASP A 514 -0.81 23.61 -13.24
C ASP A 514 0.69 23.44 -12.97
N PHE A 515 1.48 23.19 -14.02
CA PHE A 515 2.93 22.98 -13.88
C PHE A 515 3.69 24.22 -13.38
N ASN A 516 3.06 25.40 -13.40
CA ASN A 516 3.62 26.63 -12.85
C ASN A 516 3.21 26.90 -11.39
N ALA A 517 2.28 26.10 -10.85
CA ALA A 517 1.90 26.14 -9.45
C ALA A 517 2.95 25.48 -8.56
N SER A 518 3.03 25.88 -7.29
CA SER A 518 3.85 25.16 -6.31
C SER A 518 3.34 23.72 -6.20
N ASN A 519 4.27 22.77 -6.13
CA ASN A 519 3.97 21.33 -6.15
C ASN A 519 3.12 20.81 -7.34
N GLY A 520 2.86 21.63 -8.36
CA GLY A 520 2.17 21.25 -9.60
C GLY A 520 0.64 21.30 -9.55
N GLU A 521 0.04 21.82 -8.47
CA GLU A 521 -1.40 21.90 -8.28
C GLU A 521 -1.82 23.24 -7.67
N ALA A 522 -3.04 23.70 -7.96
CA ALA A 522 -3.60 24.93 -7.42
C ALA A 522 -5.12 24.81 -7.20
N VAL A 523 -5.72 25.76 -6.49
CA VAL A 523 -7.17 25.81 -6.25
C VAL A 523 -7.84 26.84 -7.14
N LYS A 524 -8.77 26.39 -7.99
CA LYS A 524 -9.62 27.27 -8.80
C LYS A 524 -10.99 27.44 -8.16
N PHE A 525 -11.41 28.68 -7.95
CA PHE A 525 -12.70 28.98 -7.33
C PHE A 525 -13.83 29.12 -8.35
N LYS A 526 -14.99 28.56 -7.99
CA LYS A 526 -16.29 28.78 -8.64
C LYS A 526 -17.00 29.98 -7.99
N ASP A 527 -18.14 30.37 -8.54
CA ASP A 527 -18.89 31.52 -8.04
C ASP A 527 -19.29 31.35 -6.56
N LYS A 528 -19.05 32.39 -5.75
CA LYS A 528 -19.18 32.37 -4.28
C LYS A 528 -18.31 31.33 -3.56
N GLY A 529 -17.18 30.93 -4.15
CA GLY A 529 -16.20 30.06 -3.51
C GLY A 529 -15.48 30.71 -2.33
N LYS A 530 -14.82 29.90 -1.50
CA LYS A 530 -13.97 30.37 -0.39
C LYS A 530 -12.98 29.28 0.03
N ALA A 531 -11.86 29.70 0.61
CA ALA A 531 -10.92 28.82 1.29
C ALA A 531 -10.62 29.32 2.70
N TRP A 532 -10.25 28.44 3.62
CA TRP A 532 -9.92 28.81 5.00
C TRP A 532 -9.01 27.79 5.69
N GLN A 533 -8.36 28.24 6.77
CA GLN A 533 -7.63 27.39 7.70
C GLN A 533 -7.68 27.99 9.11
N ASN A 534 -7.75 27.14 10.13
CA ASN A 534 -7.51 27.53 11.51
C ASN A 534 -5.99 27.48 11.77
N VAL A 535 -5.46 28.53 12.35
CA VAL A 535 -4.03 28.73 12.58
C VAL A 535 -3.81 29.07 14.03
N GLU A 536 -3.02 28.24 14.72
CA GLU A 536 -2.53 28.52 16.06
C GLU A 536 -1.33 29.47 15.97
N ILE A 537 -1.54 30.71 16.39
CA ILE A 537 -0.47 31.70 16.51
C ILE A 537 0.30 31.41 17.80
N VAL A 538 1.55 30.98 17.65
CA VAL A 538 2.37 30.47 18.77
C VAL A 538 3.12 31.57 19.51
N LYS A 539 3.19 32.78 18.96
CA LYS A 539 3.82 33.94 19.60
C LYS A 539 3.14 35.26 19.26
N ASN A 540 3.15 36.16 20.24
CA ASN A 540 2.75 37.55 20.06
C ASN A 540 3.73 38.24 19.12
N SER A 541 3.29 38.70 17.95
CA SER A 541 4.18 39.35 16.99
C SER A 541 3.40 40.16 15.96
N THR A 542 4.13 41.00 15.24
CA THR A 542 3.69 41.50 13.95
C THR A 542 3.89 40.41 12.90
N TYR A 543 2.91 40.26 12.02
CA TYR A 543 2.83 39.26 10.96
C TYR A 543 2.52 39.92 9.62
N LYS A 544 2.80 39.18 8.55
CA LYS A 544 2.51 39.56 7.17
C LYS A 544 2.05 38.33 6.40
N LEU A 545 1.08 38.50 5.51
CA LEU A 545 0.61 37.45 4.61
C LEU A 545 1.23 37.66 3.22
N ALA A 546 1.67 36.56 2.60
CA ALA A 546 2.12 36.51 1.23
C ALA A 546 1.28 35.49 0.45
N LEU A 547 0.71 35.89 -0.67
CA LEU A 547 -0.14 35.05 -1.50
C LEU A 547 0.40 34.99 -2.93
N LYS A 548 0.29 33.81 -3.54
CA LYS A 548 0.56 33.57 -4.96
C LYS A 548 -0.67 32.94 -5.62
N GLY A 549 -0.91 33.29 -6.88
CA GLY A 549 -2.09 32.85 -7.65
C GLY A 549 -2.52 33.93 -8.64
N ALA A 550 -3.73 33.81 -9.20
CA ALA A 550 -4.30 34.73 -10.18
C ALA A 550 -5.70 35.20 -9.78
N GLY A 551 -5.94 36.50 -9.85
CA GLY A 551 -7.24 37.11 -9.52
C GLY A 551 -7.22 37.96 -8.26
N THR A 552 -8.38 38.49 -7.89
CA THR A 552 -8.54 39.37 -6.72
C THR A 552 -9.18 38.61 -5.57
N PHE A 553 -8.60 38.75 -4.38
CA PHE A 553 -9.03 38.04 -3.17
C PHE A 553 -9.20 39.00 -2.00
N ASN A 554 -10.24 38.80 -1.21
CA ASN A 554 -10.32 39.32 0.15
C ASN A 554 -9.74 38.28 1.12
N VAL A 555 -8.67 38.65 1.82
CA VAL A 555 -7.96 37.81 2.77
C VAL A 555 -8.16 38.38 4.16
N SER A 556 -8.59 37.56 5.12
CA SER A 556 -8.86 38.00 6.48
C SER A 556 -8.35 37.03 7.53
N ILE A 557 -7.87 37.58 8.65
CA ILE A 557 -7.42 36.84 9.83
C ILE A 557 -7.60 37.73 11.07
N GLY A 558 -8.25 37.20 12.11
CA GLY A 558 -8.66 38.02 13.26
C GLY A 558 -9.58 39.16 12.84
N ASN A 559 -9.23 40.38 13.22
CA ASN A 559 -9.96 41.61 12.87
C ASN A 559 -9.42 42.29 11.60
N TYR A 560 -8.44 41.69 10.93
CA TYR A 560 -7.80 42.26 9.74
C TYR A 560 -8.40 41.67 8.47
N SER A 561 -8.61 42.53 7.46
CA SER A 561 -9.14 42.15 6.15
C SER A 561 -8.48 43.01 5.07
N TYR A 562 -7.97 42.38 4.02
CA TYR A 562 -7.23 43.05 2.95
C TYR A 562 -7.66 42.51 1.58
N ILE A 563 -7.77 43.40 0.59
CA ILE A 563 -8.02 43.01 -0.79
C ILE A 563 -6.68 42.98 -1.53
N LEU A 564 -6.34 41.84 -2.14
CA LEU A 564 -5.11 41.63 -2.90
C LEU A 564 -5.44 41.20 -4.33
N THR A 565 -4.76 41.79 -5.31
CA THR A 565 -4.84 41.37 -6.72
C THR A 565 -3.54 40.67 -7.12
N LEU A 566 -3.65 39.39 -7.50
CA LEU A 566 -2.56 38.47 -7.81
C LEU A 566 -2.43 38.26 -9.33
N ASN A 567 -1.21 38.01 -9.83
CA ASN A 567 -0.88 37.91 -11.27
C ASN A 567 -0.04 36.67 -11.67
N ASN A 568 -0.14 35.59 -10.90
CA ASN A 568 0.49 34.26 -11.05
C ASN A 568 2.02 34.18 -10.99
N LEU A 569 2.73 35.29 -11.26
CA LEU A 569 4.19 35.30 -11.38
C LEU A 569 4.92 35.54 -10.05
N THR A 570 4.36 36.35 -9.15
CA THR A 570 5.04 36.77 -7.92
C THR A 570 4.13 36.80 -6.71
N PHE A 571 4.74 36.74 -5.53
CA PHE A 571 4.03 36.94 -4.27
C PHE A 571 3.48 38.37 -4.17
N LYS A 572 2.26 38.47 -3.64
CA LYS A 572 1.67 39.73 -3.19
C LYS A 572 1.50 39.70 -1.69
N TYR A 573 1.69 40.85 -1.08
CA TYR A 573 1.82 40.97 0.36
C TYR A 573 0.73 41.86 0.94
N THR A 574 0.23 41.50 2.12
CA THR A 574 -0.55 42.44 2.94
C THR A 574 0.37 43.47 3.58
N PRO A 575 -0.18 44.59 4.09
CA PRO A 575 0.46 45.33 5.17
C PRO A 575 0.75 44.43 6.37
N MET A 576 1.67 44.87 7.22
CA MET A 576 1.94 44.23 8.50
C MET A 576 0.77 44.42 9.47
N PHE A 577 0.47 43.42 10.28
CA PHE A 577 -0.57 43.45 11.30
C PHE A 577 -0.17 42.65 12.54
N TYR A 578 -0.68 43.02 13.72
CA TYR A 578 -0.29 42.40 14.97
C TYR A 578 -1.28 41.30 15.38
N LEU A 579 -0.77 40.10 15.70
CA LEU A 579 -1.56 39.03 16.29
C LEU A 579 -0.98 38.65 17.66
N ARG A 580 -1.90 38.38 18.60
CA ARG A 580 -1.55 37.73 19.86
C ARG A 580 -1.50 36.23 19.64
N ASN A 581 -0.91 35.51 20.59
CA ASN A 581 -0.94 34.07 20.63
C ASN A 581 -2.40 33.60 20.80
N GLY A 582 -2.74 32.52 20.10
CA GLY A 582 -4.09 31.95 20.13
C GLY A 582 -4.55 31.44 18.78
N GLU A 583 -5.79 30.97 18.73
CA GLU A 583 -6.42 30.37 17.56
C GLU A 583 -7.08 31.42 16.68
N TYR A 584 -6.72 31.47 15.40
CA TYR A 584 -7.30 32.37 14.42
C TYR A 584 -7.80 31.63 13.19
N LYS A 585 -8.85 32.15 12.57
CA LYS A 585 -9.36 31.63 11.29
C LYS A 585 -8.89 32.52 10.14
N LEU A 586 -7.96 32.01 9.35
CA LEU A 586 -7.56 32.58 8.06
C LEU A 586 -8.66 32.27 7.04
N LYS A 587 -9.17 33.29 6.34
CA LYS A 587 -10.17 33.14 5.27
C LYS A 587 -9.69 33.84 4.01
N ILE A 588 -9.86 33.18 2.87
CA ILE A 588 -9.57 33.70 1.53
C ILE A 588 -10.85 33.59 0.70
N ILE A 589 -11.33 34.73 0.20
CA ILE A 589 -12.57 34.83 -0.59
C ILE A 589 -12.23 35.47 -1.93
N PRO A 590 -12.41 34.78 -3.07
CA PRO A 590 -12.24 35.36 -4.39
C PRO A 590 -13.31 36.44 -4.65
N LEU A 591 -12.87 37.59 -5.17
CA LEU A 591 -13.73 38.68 -5.64
C LEU A 591 -13.83 38.69 -7.18
N SER A 592 -12.87 38.11 -7.89
CA SER A 592 -12.90 37.96 -9.34
C SER A 592 -13.39 36.57 -9.75
N LYS A 593 -14.05 36.47 -10.92
CA LYS A 593 -14.41 35.17 -11.52
C LYS A 593 -13.15 34.38 -11.89
N ASN A 594 -13.23 33.05 -11.78
CA ASN A 594 -12.15 32.11 -12.12
C ASN A 594 -10.82 32.39 -11.39
N ALA A 595 -10.87 32.93 -10.17
CA ALA A 595 -9.67 33.16 -9.39
C ALA A 595 -8.98 31.82 -9.05
N ILE A 596 -7.66 31.82 -9.07
CA ILE A 596 -6.79 30.68 -8.79
C ILE A 596 -5.89 31.05 -7.62
N LEU A 597 -5.84 30.22 -6.60
CA LEU A 597 -4.94 30.36 -5.45
C LEU A 597 -3.93 29.22 -5.47
N ASP A 598 -2.66 29.58 -5.42
CA ASP A 598 -1.53 28.65 -5.42
C ASP A 598 -1.14 28.39 -3.95
N VAL A 599 -0.62 29.42 -3.29
CA VAL A 599 -0.03 29.30 -1.96
C VAL A 599 -0.32 30.51 -1.09
N VAL A 600 -0.41 30.28 0.23
CA VAL A 600 -0.55 31.32 1.25
C VAL A 600 0.49 31.12 2.34
N TRP A 601 1.35 32.10 2.58
CA TRP A 601 2.33 32.09 3.67
C TRP A 601 1.97 33.18 4.67
N LEU A 602 2.03 32.85 5.96
CA LEU A 602 1.93 33.79 7.07
C LEU A 602 3.25 33.75 7.81
N TYR A 603 3.94 34.88 7.97
CA TYR A 603 5.20 34.91 8.71
C TYR A 603 5.28 36.08 9.66
N SER A 604 5.96 35.87 10.79
CA SER A 604 6.28 36.94 11.72
C SER A 604 7.36 37.82 11.10
N ALA A 605 7.14 39.13 11.08
CA ALA A 605 8.07 40.08 10.48
C ALA A 605 8.30 41.24 11.46
N ASN A 606 9.56 41.61 11.66
CA ASN A 606 9.93 42.79 12.47
C ASN A 606 9.99 44.05 11.60
N ASN A 607 10.35 43.87 10.33
CA ASN A 607 10.41 44.91 9.31
C ASN A 607 9.47 44.53 8.16
N ASN A 608 9.25 45.44 7.20
CA ASN A 608 8.39 45.18 6.06
C ASN A 608 9.06 44.30 4.98
N GLU A 609 9.88 43.33 5.38
CA GLU A 609 10.67 42.47 4.49
C GLU A 609 9.79 41.60 3.59
N THR A 610 10.30 41.20 2.42
CA THR A 610 9.67 40.20 1.55
C THR A 610 10.16 38.79 1.88
N LEU A 611 9.56 37.75 1.28
CA LEU A 611 10.07 36.39 1.45
C LEU A 611 11.49 36.25 0.88
N GLU A 612 11.78 36.86 -0.25
CA GLU A 612 13.11 36.83 -0.86
C GLU A 612 14.17 37.44 0.05
N GLU A 613 13.84 38.55 0.71
CA GLU A 613 14.71 39.19 1.72
C GLU A 613 14.85 38.33 2.98
N LEU A 614 13.75 37.70 3.43
CA LEU A 614 13.74 36.83 4.61
C LEU A 614 14.64 35.60 4.46
N PHE A 615 14.73 35.04 3.25
CA PHE A 615 15.61 33.92 2.93
C PHE A 615 16.96 34.34 2.36
N GLN A 616 17.25 35.64 2.31
CA GLN A 616 18.55 36.12 1.84
C GLN A 616 19.64 35.69 2.82
N VAL A 617 20.60 34.92 2.32
CA VAL A 617 21.74 34.45 3.09
C VAL A 617 22.78 35.56 3.15
N ASN A 618 22.79 36.31 4.26
CA ASN A 618 23.73 37.43 4.46
C ASN A 618 25.16 36.98 4.82
N GLU A 619 25.31 35.74 5.30
CA GLU A 619 26.61 35.19 5.70
C GLU A 619 26.78 33.79 5.12
N THR A 620 27.98 33.47 4.64
CA THR A 620 28.36 32.12 4.22
C THR A 620 29.16 31.45 5.35
N PRO A 621 28.51 30.69 6.25
CA PRO A 621 29.19 30.10 7.42
C PRO A 621 30.21 29.04 7.00
N ALA A 622 30.04 28.43 5.83
CA ALA A 622 30.93 27.43 5.29
C ALA A 622 30.89 27.42 3.75
N THR A 623 32.03 27.09 3.15
CA THR A 623 32.18 26.92 1.69
C THR A 623 32.73 25.53 1.42
N VAL A 624 32.01 24.76 0.58
CA VAL A 624 32.51 23.49 0.06
C VAL A 624 33.63 23.78 -0.95
N LYS A 625 34.87 23.44 -0.61
CA LYS A 625 36.04 23.59 -1.50
C LYS A 625 36.00 22.58 -2.63
N ASN A 626 35.71 21.33 -2.30
CA ASN A 626 35.54 20.24 -3.25
C ASN A 626 34.72 19.10 -2.64
N TYR A 627 34.22 18.22 -3.49
CA TYR A 627 33.66 16.94 -3.09
C TYR A 627 33.94 15.89 -4.16
N THR A 628 33.95 14.62 -3.76
CA THR A 628 34.19 13.49 -4.65
C THR A 628 33.37 12.29 -4.19
N LYS A 629 32.57 11.75 -5.10
CA LYS A 629 31.91 10.46 -4.93
C LYS A 629 32.96 9.37 -5.17
N ILE A 630 33.41 8.71 -4.10
CA ILE A 630 34.36 7.61 -4.22
C ILE A 630 33.63 6.35 -4.71
N ASN A 631 32.45 6.08 -4.15
CA ASN A 631 31.52 5.04 -4.58
C ASN A 631 30.10 5.35 -4.04
N PRO A 632 29.06 4.54 -4.34
CA PRO A 632 27.69 4.80 -3.87
C PRO A 632 27.52 4.93 -2.35
N THR A 633 28.43 4.35 -1.57
CA THR A 633 28.37 4.32 -0.09
C THR A 633 29.39 5.24 0.59
N LEU A 634 30.21 5.97 -0.18
CA LEU A 634 31.34 6.73 0.34
C LEU A 634 31.58 8.00 -0.47
N TRP A 635 31.48 9.14 0.21
CA TRP A 635 31.80 10.45 -0.34
C TRP A 635 32.80 11.16 0.54
N LYS A 636 33.66 11.96 -0.09
CA LYS A 636 34.57 12.87 0.60
C LYS A 636 34.23 14.30 0.23
N VAL A 637 34.19 15.18 1.22
CA VAL A 637 33.87 16.60 1.07
C VAL A 637 34.92 17.40 1.83
N ARG A 638 35.52 18.42 1.21
CA ARG A 638 36.35 19.39 1.93
C ARG A 638 35.59 20.68 2.10
N VAL A 639 35.53 21.17 3.33
CA VAL A 639 34.77 22.35 3.72
C VAL A 639 35.69 23.31 4.46
N ASN A 640 35.59 24.58 4.14
CA ASN A 640 36.15 25.64 4.97
C ASN A 640 35.01 26.38 5.67
N ALA A 641 34.98 26.30 7.00
CA ALA A 641 33.90 26.83 7.81
C ALA A 641 34.39 27.89 8.81
N THR A 642 33.72 29.03 8.86
CA THR A 642 33.98 30.09 9.85
C THR A 642 33.03 29.98 11.05
N LYS A 643 31.88 29.32 10.88
CA LYS A 643 30.85 29.08 11.91
C LYS A 643 30.29 27.66 11.77
N PRO A 644 29.64 27.11 12.82
CA PRO A 644 28.84 25.89 12.70
C PRO A 644 27.87 25.96 11.52
N PHE A 645 27.67 24.83 10.83
CA PHE A 645 26.93 24.82 9.57
C PHE A 645 26.17 23.52 9.37
N PHE A 646 25.22 23.58 8.44
CA PHE A 646 24.43 22.44 8.01
C PHE A 646 24.94 21.95 6.66
N LEU A 647 25.42 20.72 6.59
CA LEU A 647 25.80 20.08 5.33
C LEU A 647 24.60 19.33 4.77
N THR A 648 24.07 19.76 3.62
CA THR A 648 23.01 19.05 2.92
C THR A 648 23.61 18.05 1.94
N PHE A 649 23.01 16.86 1.87
CA PHE A 649 23.42 15.78 0.98
C PHE A 649 22.20 15.34 0.18
N ALA A 650 22.17 15.70 -1.10
CA ALA A 650 21.04 15.54 -2.02
C ALA A 650 20.80 14.08 -2.48
N GLU A 651 20.95 13.13 -1.56
CA GLU A 651 20.48 11.76 -1.67
C GLU A 651 19.28 11.59 -0.73
N SER A 652 18.36 10.67 -1.08
CA SER A 652 17.18 10.35 -0.26
C SER A 652 17.58 10.07 1.19
N TYR A 653 16.82 10.63 2.12
CA TYR A 653 17.06 10.47 3.55
C TYR A 653 17.11 8.99 3.93
N ASP A 654 18.21 8.59 4.59
CA ASP A 654 18.35 7.29 5.21
C ASP A 654 19.11 7.48 6.54
N PRO A 655 18.54 7.05 7.68
CA PRO A 655 19.16 7.23 9.00
C PRO A 655 20.51 6.50 9.15
N LEU A 656 20.86 5.62 8.23
CA LEU A 656 22.09 4.81 8.25
C LEU A 656 23.29 5.49 7.59
N TRP A 657 23.11 6.66 6.99
CA TRP A 657 24.25 7.53 6.65
C TRP A 657 24.93 8.07 7.91
N GLU A 658 26.21 8.40 7.81
CA GLU A 658 27.00 9.02 8.89
C GLU A 658 27.98 10.01 8.26
N ALA A 659 28.07 11.22 8.80
CA ALA A 659 29.14 12.15 8.47
C ALA A 659 30.27 12.03 9.50
N ARG A 660 31.46 11.66 9.04
CA ARG A 660 32.68 11.58 9.84
C ARG A 660 33.52 12.82 9.59
N VAL A 661 33.62 13.71 10.57
CA VAL A 661 34.28 15.02 10.45
C VAL A 661 35.71 14.91 10.94
N TYR A 662 36.66 15.18 10.04
CA TYR A 662 38.09 15.18 10.31
C TYR A 662 38.67 16.59 10.29
N LYS A 663 39.58 16.87 11.21
CA LYS A 663 40.40 18.08 11.26
C LYS A 663 41.85 17.69 11.48
N ASP A 664 42.75 18.21 10.64
CA ASP A 664 44.18 17.87 10.67
C ASP A 664 44.44 16.35 10.63
N GLY A 665 43.63 15.61 9.87
CA GLY A 665 43.70 14.15 9.71
C GLY A 665 43.13 13.33 10.89
N LYS A 666 42.66 13.97 11.97
CA LYS A 666 42.06 13.29 13.12
C LYS A 666 40.54 13.37 13.06
N LEU A 667 39.86 12.25 13.32
CA LEU A 667 38.40 12.23 13.49
C LEU A 667 38.02 12.99 14.76
N ILE A 668 37.20 14.03 14.62
CA ILE A 668 36.76 14.89 15.73
C ILE A 668 35.30 14.60 16.09
N GLU A 669 34.45 14.32 15.10
CA GLU A 669 33.01 14.19 15.30
C GLU A 669 32.40 13.16 14.32
N LYS A 670 31.34 12.50 14.77
CA LYS A 670 30.45 11.67 13.96
C LYS A 670 29.04 12.22 14.10
N VAL A 671 28.42 12.56 12.97
CA VAL A 671 27.12 13.24 12.93
C VAL A 671 26.13 12.33 12.23
N SER A 672 25.00 12.07 12.89
CA SER A 672 23.86 11.38 12.31
C SER A 672 23.06 12.31 11.39
N PRO A 673 22.47 11.78 10.30
CA PRO A 673 21.67 12.56 9.40
C PRO A 673 20.34 12.91 10.04
N VAL A 674 19.83 14.10 9.72
CA VAL A 674 18.45 14.48 9.95
C VAL A 674 17.80 14.82 8.61
N PRO A 675 16.47 14.61 8.46
CA PRO A 675 15.79 14.86 7.20
C PRO A 675 15.68 16.36 6.95
N VAL A 676 16.39 16.86 5.95
CA VAL A 676 16.25 18.24 5.46
C VAL A 676 15.20 18.27 4.37
N TYR A 677 14.34 19.29 4.40
CA TYR A 677 13.17 19.42 3.51
C TYR A 677 12.24 18.18 3.54
N GLY A 678 12.35 17.36 4.59
CA GLY A 678 11.60 16.11 4.75
C GLY A 678 12.06 14.93 3.89
N VAL A 679 13.03 15.10 2.97
CA VAL A 679 13.33 14.08 1.95
C VAL A 679 14.81 13.78 1.71
N ILE A 680 15.73 14.66 2.09
CA ILE A 680 17.18 14.45 1.88
C ILE A 680 17.94 14.41 3.21
N ASN A 681 19.17 13.89 3.17
CA ASN A 681 20.03 13.86 4.32
C ASN A 681 20.63 15.24 4.59
N GLY A 682 20.81 15.58 5.86
CA GLY A 682 21.77 16.60 6.21
C GLY A 682 22.30 16.48 7.63
N PHE A 683 23.43 17.14 7.85
CA PHE A 683 24.30 16.92 8.99
C PHE A 683 24.64 18.26 9.64
N TRP A 684 24.29 18.42 10.91
CA TRP A 684 24.70 19.59 11.69
C TRP A 684 26.14 19.41 12.16
N VAL A 685 27.07 20.19 11.62
CA VAL A 685 28.49 20.13 11.94
C VAL A 685 28.84 21.31 12.83
N ASN A 686 29.20 21.02 14.08
CA ASN A 686 29.54 22.03 15.07
C ASN A 686 31.06 22.31 15.13
N GLN A 687 31.74 22.19 13.99
CA GLN A 687 33.19 22.40 13.85
C GLN A 687 33.49 23.51 12.85
N THR A 688 34.61 24.20 13.06
CA THR A 688 35.11 25.28 12.20
C THR A 688 36.55 25.03 11.73
N GLY A 689 36.98 25.75 10.70
CA GLY A 689 38.26 25.65 10.03
C GLY A 689 38.20 24.84 8.74
N ASP A 690 39.34 24.30 8.31
CA ASP A 690 39.44 23.39 7.17
C ASP A 690 39.12 21.96 7.62
N LEU A 691 38.05 21.39 7.08
CA LEU A 691 37.49 20.10 7.50
C LEU A 691 37.45 19.14 6.31
N GLU A 692 37.83 17.88 6.55
CA GLU A 692 37.52 16.77 5.64
C GLU A 692 36.33 15.98 6.22
N ILE A 693 35.21 15.97 5.51
CA ILE A 693 34.01 15.26 5.93
C ILE A 693 33.85 14.04 5.02
N VAL A 694 33.76 12.87 5.64
CA VAL A 694 33.50 11.60 4.97
C VAL A 694 32.06 11.20 5.22
N LEU A 695 31.22 11.23 4.19
CA LEU A 695 29.87 10.69 4.26
C LEU A 695 29.93 9.19 3.95
N ARG A 696 29.52 8.36 4.90
CA ARG A 696 29.62 6.90 4.82
C ARG A 696 28.29 6.25 5.13
N TYR A 697 27.87 5.31 4.29
CA TYR A 697 26.74 4.44 4.57
C TYR A 697 27.18 3.34 5.54
N THR A 698 26.73 3.41 6.80
CA THR A 698 27.24 2.54 7.88
C THR A 698 27.05 1.03 7.67
N PRO A 699 25.97 0.53 7.01
CA PRO A 699 25.82 -0.89 6.68
C PRO A 699 26.98 -1.47 5.87
N GLN A 700 27.63 -0.63 5.05
CA GLN A 700 28.76 -1.06 4.23
C GLN A 700 29.95 -1.53 5.08
N ASP A 701 30.18 -0.94 6.25
CA ASP A 701 31.29 -1.33 7.13
C ASP A 701 31.07 -2.75 7.70
N TRP A 702 29.81 -3.12 7.97
CA TRP A 702 29.46 -4.48 8.41
C TRP A 702 29.60 -5.49 7.28
N PHE A 703 29.16 -5.12 6.07
CA PHE A 703 29.32 -5.94 4.87
C PHE A 703 30.81 -6.21 4.58
N GLU A 704 31.66 -5.20 4.60
CA GLU A 704 33.10 -5.34 4.35
C GLU A 704 33.79 -6.23 5.39
N ARG A 705 33.46 -6.08 6.68
CA ARG A 705 33.95 -6.98 7.74
C ARG A 705 33.48 -8.41 7.53
N GLY A 706 32.19 -8.60 7.23
CA GLY A 706 31.61 -9.92 6.95
C GLY A 706 32.27 -10.59 5.74
N LEU A 707 32.59 -9.81 4.70
CA LEU A 707 33.30 -10.29 3.52
C LEU A 707 34.72 -10.76 3.87
N ILE A 708 35.47 -9.99 4.67
CA ILE A 708 36.83 -10.36 5.12
C ILE A 708 36.79 -11.65 5.93
N ILE A 709 35.84 -11.79 6.85
CA ILE A 709 35.66 -13.00 7.66
C ILE A 709 35.34 -14.19 6.76
N SER A 710 34.43 -14.02 5.81
CA SER A 710 34.03 -15.08 4.87
C SER A 710 35.19 -15.50 3.97
N LEU A 711 35.95 -14.55 3.44
CA LEU A 711 37.12 -14.81 2.61
C LEU A 711 38.23 -15.51 3.40
N THR A 712 38.50 -15.05 4.62
CA THR A 712 39.49 -15.68 5.51
C THR A 712 39.10 -17.12 5.84
N THR A 713 37.82 -17.34 6.15
CA THR A 713 37.28 -18.69 6.41
C THR A 713 37.39 -19.59 5.19
N PHE A 714 37.04 -19.08 4.00
CA PHE A 714 37.15 -19.82 2.75
C PHE A 714 38.61 -20.23 2.45
N VAL A 715 39.56 -19.30 2.61
CA VAL A 715 41.00 -19.58 2.44
C VAL A 715 41.49 -20.61 3.45
N LEU A 716 41.08 -20.51 4.72
CA LEU A 716 41.43 -21.49 5.75
C LEU A 716 40.83 -22.86 5.46
N SER A 717 39.61 -22.94 4.94
CA SER A 717 38.98 -24.19 4.51
C SER A 717 39.69 -24.83 3.33
N ILE A 718 40.05 -24.04 2.30
CA ILE A 718 40.86 -24.54 1.17
C ILE A 718 42.22 -25.02 1.68
N PHE A 719 42.88 -24.23 2.52
CA PHE A 719 44.16 -24.61 3.10
C PHE A 719 44.04 -25.90 3.92
N TYR A 720 42.96 -26.04 4.70
CA TYR A 720 42.69 -27.25 5.46
C TYR A 720 42.48 -28.46 4.56
N ILE A 721 41.65 -28.36 3.52
CA ILE A 721 41.42 -29.45 2.55
C ILE A 721 42.73 -29.83 1.84
N PHE A 722 43.50 -28.84 1.40
CA PHE A 722 44.81 -29.07 0.77
C PHE A 722 45.80 -29.71 1.74
N TYR A 723 45.86 -29.21 2.97
CA TYR A 723 46.68 -29.78 4.04
C TYR A 723 46.29 -31.23 4.33
N ASP A 724 44.99 -31.53 4.43
CA ASP A 724 44.45 -32.86 4.70
C ASP A 724 44.82 -33.85 3.57
N TRP A 725 44.62 -33.44 2.32
CA TRP A 725 45.04 -34.21 1.14
C TRP A 725 46.55 -34.50 1.09
N ARG A 726 47.40 -33.50 1.39
CA ARG A 726 48.87 -33.67 1.42
C ARG A 726 49.33 -34.47 2.64
N ARG A 727 48.61 -34.40 3.76
CA ARG A 727 48.83 -35.25 4.94
C ARG A 727 48.60 -36.72 4.61
N GLU A 728 47.51 -37.05 3.90
CA GLU A 728 47.24 -38.42 3.43
C GLU A 728 48.34 -38.94 2.49
N LYS A 729 48.87 -38.08 1.61
CA LYS A 729 50.02 -38.41 0.74
C LYS A 729 51.37 -38.48 1.45
N SER A 730 51.39 -38.33 2.78
CA SER A 730 52.59 -38.46 3.63
C SER A 730 53.71 -37.44 3.36
N ASP A 731 53.38 -36.24 2.87
CA ASP A 731 54.39 -35.20 2.66
C ASP A 731 55.04 -34.72 3.96
N ARG A 732 56.37 -34.56 3.91
CA ARG A 732 57.19 -34.21 5.09
C ARG A 732 56.74 -32.91 5.79
N TRP A 733 56.31 -31.91 5.03
CA TRP A 733 55.92 -30.61 5.60
C TRP A 733 54.56 -30.68 6.31
N ALA A 734 53.60 -31.46 5.79
CA ALA A 734 52.27 -31.63 6.38
C ALA A 734 52.35 -32.42 7.70
N LYS A 735 53.16 -33.49 7.76
CA LYS A 735 53.43 -34.24 9.00
C LYS A 735 54.12 -33.40 10.08
N ARG A 736 55.10 -32.57 9.70
CA ARG A 736 55.74 -31.61 10.64
C ARG A 736 54.74 -30.59 11.19
N LEU A 737 53.78 -30.15 10.37
CA LEU A 737 52.73 -29.24 10.80
C LEU A 737 51.80 -29.93 11.83
N GLU A 738 51.43 -31.18 11.58
CA GLU A 738 50.61 -32.00 12.48
C GLU A 738 51.27 -32.18 13.85
N GLU A 739 52.56 -32.51 13.87
CA GLU A 739 53.35 -32.63 15.10
C GLU A 739 53.40 -31.32 15.89
N LYS A 740 53.54 -30.18 15.20
CA LYS A 740 53.48 -28.85 15.82
C LYS A 740 52.09 -28.58 16.41
N PHE A 741 51.01 -28.89 15.70
CA PHE A 741 49.64 -28.75 16.21
C PHE A 741 49.37 -29.64 17.42
N LYS A 742 49.84 -30.89 17.42
CA LYS A 742 49.78 -31.81 18.57
C LYS A 742 50.57 -31.30 19.78
N LYS A 743 51.75 -30.68 19.56
CA LYS A 743 52.53 -30.02 20.62
C LYS A 743 51.85 -28.77 21.17
N LEU A 744 51.17 -28.00 20.33
CA LEU A 744 50.46 -26.79 20.76
C LEU A 744 49.20 -27.15 21.56
N THR A 745 48.40 -28.09 21.08
CA THR A 745 47.18 -28.57 21.75
C THR A 745 47.50 -29.27 23.08
N SER A 746 48.60 -30.01 23.18
CA SER A 746 49.04 -30.58 24.46
C SER A 746 49.52 -29.51 25.46
N LYS A 747 50.18 -28.44 25.00
CA LYS A 747 50.53 -27.27 25.84
C LYS A 747 49.28 -26.53 26.33
N VAL A 748 48.28 -26.34 25.48
CA VAL A 748 47.02 -25.68 25.85
C VAL A 748 46.21 -26.55 26.83
N LYS A 749 46.12 -27.86 26.59
CA LYS A 749 45.51 -28.80 27.55
C LYS A 749 46.22 -28.80 28.91
N ARG A 750 47.55 -28.72 28.96
CA ARG A 750 48.31 -28.58 30.23
C ARG A 750 48.06 -27.26 30.96
N LYS A 751 47.65 -26.19 30.26
CA LYS A 751 47.31 -24.88 30.86
C LYS A 751 45.85 -24.76 31.30
N LEU A 752 44.97 -25.61 30.80
CA LEU A 752 43.52 -25.61 31.07
C LEU A 752 43.09 -26.80 31.95
N SER A 753 44.03 -27.66 32.37
CA SER A 753 43.78 -28.68 33.39
C SER A 753 44.04 -28.04 34.76
N PRO A 754 43.15 -28.21 35.75
CA PRO A 754 43.24 -27.56 37.07
C PRO A 754 44.52 -27.93 37.84
#